data_AF-A0A0G2I587-F1
#
_entry.id   AF-A0A0G2I587-F1
#
_cell.length_a   1.000
_cell.length_b   1.000
_cell.length_c   1.000
_cell.angle_alpha   90.00
_cell.angle_beta   90.00
_cell.angle_gamma   90.00
#
_symmetry.space_group_name_H-M   'P 1'
#
loop_
_entity.id
_entity.type
_entity.pdbx_description
1 polymer ?
#
loop_
_entity_poly.entity_id
_entity_poly.type
_entity_poly.pdbx_seq_one_letter_code
_entity_poly.pdbx_strand_id
1 'polypeptide(L)'
;MAPRLFWRKFDRNGHDDTDTLANEEFLKLNFTDFFGQWLQQGDNSSLQSFDSLLMSFWDKTDYTVKTFMVADGGLINRQQHKDWTCDIILPGGNEQAWNYFGQSIDAFGPNAYLGPFNGHVNGACIMKELHKPWIHWQGSSNDFTASLTDDQVTWLTQAPYITQPGQKVLSAVDHNPNDLEVMIKTGVAQWFTSRRKHDFLDTQGKLRTRLEDVSRWTSHLFLTTTINIAAGVETADGNGARIPVDHFYDNELISLTNFSSLLPPDAQNMASVTFTWDQYNTAAAALGLCILGKIDTGEFPHVVPDLYLPVDALGFRSQPSTSGKDFAFKIIVQNGEGQAPFNILQASLEDAIGVRTVQSLRKTQQQPGHIAPTTYTGLFTETTLNAILMVDFWNPVYSWKRGVLMQYLPRATTLDAATQVYDLEASFIAKVKSSPWVKNQIVGSPEYQFVKLLETPLDQHGKAITAYFQAIQARMKNDGASALGDYLSLAESRRRIYRPLPLDEFDSTLPKVATENDAMLFALPASKTPNWTDDILPLITNPHWVLGDASAKGTYWIEEMKNWMGWCLDNMDDVKKRAEGIYQHLRSKSMPITDDPQDYWPEEALETFRNWANAGFPKSAQDTTTPSTIIPRPLKPAPTFKVRRDIMSLSKEELAVYQSKLDDILQVSVLGSKWQELGLLHTEWCLHYQEATFLWHRAYLRYVETLIDHPIPYWNGFAASSSDPDSRFAGIPSMFLDDTYVHPTDGSVRPNPLKYALAMDGKSKDPNGGPYVARDPALVQGKSSAEWKAKVGLFKLYHDQILLALEQSTYTSPETAESFGVPWANIPTFSDNQPDSLYPYRLDFDGLFEQVHDNYHGWVGPDMADNTYTAYDPIFLSYHANMDRLAGLFMDAHPHTQFTSAYPLQPFLNGGAALSYDDPRRWAYTTIGDMAKDTRALGYMYAPPMSPDAHTPLPLDKRMRVGLKAGGGRAISLPVGVDGAKGGAVNTVNTEAAKSNGDAGRDSDSKVPYVVFDGVGCTATSFTVDVYVGGVDLHPGAGSPGVDDPEFVGRITRLGMGPGRGGTGLRNRSRCRRPEASRLLRADKVADKLAAGEKVGIVVTDLETGLRLDSSEYEKLPGFMPQILWLPKRS
;
A
#
# COMPACT_ATOMS: atom_id res chain seq x y z
N MET A 1 25.41 -5.50 -52.09
CA MET A 1 24.19 -4.71 -51.79
C MET A 1 24.51 -3.90 -50.54
N ALA A 2 24.20 -2.60 -50.52
CA ALA A 2 24.39 -1.82 -49.30
C ALA A 2 23.57 -2.44 -48.16
N PRO A 3 24.11 -2.52 -46.95
CA PRO A 3 23.40 -3.13 -45.83
C PRO A 3 22.11 -2.39 -45.51
N ARG A 4 21.04 -3.14 -45.24
CA ARG A 4 19.75 -2.58 -44.81
C ARG A 4 19.83 -2.27 -43.32
N LEU A 5 20.02 -1.01 -42.98
CA LEU A 5 19.99 -0.53 -41.60
C LEU A 5 18.54 -0.31 -41.18
N PHE A 6 18.18 -0.74 -39.97
CA PHE A 6 16.84 -0.56 -39.39
C PHE A 6 16.95 0.33 -38.15
N TRP A 7 15.88 1.08 -37.85
CA TRP A 7 15.73 1.81 -36.62
C TRP A 7 14.46 1.35 -35.92
N ARG A 8 14.55 1.20 -34.60
CA ARG A 8 13.43 0.75 -33.78
C ARG A 8 12.81 1.93 -33.06
N LYS A 9 11.49 2.05 -33.15
CA LYS A 9 10.71 2.96 -32.33
C LYS A 9 10.25 2.21 -31.08
N PHE A 10 10.75 2.65 -29.93
CA PHE A 10 10.36 2.11 -28.64
C PHE A 10 9.01 2.70 -28.25
N ASP A 11 7.94 1.95 -28.49
CA ASP A 11 6.57 2.40 -28.20
C ASP A 11 6.26 2.34 -26.69
N ARG A 12 7.06 1.59 -25.91
CA ARG A 12 7.15 1.63 -24.43
C ARG A 12 5.80 1.57 -23.71
N ASN A 13 4.87 0.78 -24.24
CA ASN A 13 3.50 0.61 -23.74
C ASN A 13 3.17 -0.86 -23.36
N GLY A 14 4.18 -1.72 -23.27
CA GLY A 14 3.99 -3.15 -22.96
C GLY A 14 3.66 -4.04 -24.16
N HIS A 15 3.66 -3.50 -25.39
CA HIS A 15 3.58 -4.25 -26.65
C HIS A 15 4.94 -4.31 -27.37
N ASP A 16 5.01 -5.11 -28.44
CA ASP A 16 6.21 -5.27 -29.27
C ASP A 16 6.66 -3.91 -29.87
N ASP A 17 7.97 -3.68 -29.87
CA ASP A 17 8.55 -2.49 -30.47
C ASP A 17 8.42 -2.50 -32.01
N THR A 18 8.33 -1.31 -32.62
CA THR A 18 8.19 -1.19 -34.08
C THR A 18 9.55 -1.01 -34.76
N ASP A 19 9.97 -1.96 -35.59
CA ASP A 19 11.15 -1.83 -36.46
C ASP A 19 10.81 -1.22 -37.81
N THR A 20 11.58 -0.23 -38.24
CA THR A 20 11.42 0.43 -39.53
C THR A 20 12.75 0.47 -40.29
N LEU A 21 12.73 0.17 -41.58
CA LEU A 21 13.92 0.29 -42.43
C LEU A 21 14.36 1.76 -42.48
N ALA A 22 15.62 2.05 -42.14
CA ALA A 22 16.21 3.37 -42.25
C ALA A 22 16.39 3.72 -43.74
N ASN A 23 15.46 4.49 -44.28
CA ASN A 23 15.53 4.99 -45.65
C ASN A 23 16.65 6.04 -45.80
N GLU A 24 16.98 6.42 -47.04
CA GLU A 24 18.06 7.38 -47.30
C GLU A 24 17.87 8.72 -46.58
N GLU A 25 16.63 9.16 -46.39
CA GLU A 25 16.31 10.40 -45.69
C GLU A 25 16.62 10.28 -44.18
N PHE A 26 16.22 9.17 -43.57
CA PHE A 26 16.48 8.87 -42.16
C PHE A 26 17.98 8.74 -41.89
N LEU A 27 18.72 8.04 -42.76
CA LEU A 27 20.17 7.90 -42.65
C LEU A 27 20.89 9.25 -42.74
N LYS A 28 20.48 10.11 -43.69
CA LYS A 28 21.03 11.47 -43.83
C LYS A 28 20.72 12.38 -42.65
N LEU A 29 19.59 12.16 -41.97
CA LEU A 29 19.15 13.01 -40.86
C LEU A 29 19.72 12.55 -39.50
N ASN A 30 19.85 11.24 -39.29
CA ASN A 30 20.10 10.66 -37.97
C ASN A 30 21.44 9.93 -37.85
N PHE A 31 22.00 9.40 -38.95
CA PHE A 31 23.30 8.70 -38.98
C PHE A 31 24.41 9.64 -39.47
N THR A 32 24.39 10.87 -38.94
CA THR A 32 25.26 11.97 -39.37
C THR A 32 26.60 12.00 -38.66
N ASP A 33 26.71 11.30 -37.52
CA ASP A 33 27.96 11.23 -36.79
C ASP A 33 28.94 10.27 -37.46
N PHE A 34 30.20 10.29 -37.01
CA PHE A 34 31.26 9.49 -37.61
C PHE A 34 30.89 8.00 -37.67
N PHE A 35 30.25 7.46 -36.62
CA PHE A 35 29.92 6.05 -36.54
C PHE A 35 28.76 5.67 -37.45
N GLY A 36 27.70 6.47 -37.49
CA GLY A 36 26.58 6.31 -38.42
C GLY A 36 27.03 6.41 -39.88
N GLN A 37 27.98 7.31 -40.18
CA GLN A 37 28.60 7.38 -41.52
C GLN A 37 29.52 6.19 -41.80
N TRP A 38 30.23 5.68 -40.79
CA TRP A 38 31.13 4.54 -40.91
C TRP A 38 30.35 3.23 -41.18
N LEU A 39 29.19 3.02 -40.53
CA LEU A 39 28.30 1.88 -40.79
C LEU A 39 27.74 1.86 -42.22
N GLN A 40 27.65 3.02 -42.87
CA GLN A 40 27.18 3.17 -44.25
C GLN A 40 28.29 2.86 -45.29
N GLN A 41 29.52 2.55 -44.86
CA GLN A 41 30.66 2.30 -45.73
C GLN A 41 31.02 0.82 -45.78
N GLY A 42 31.19 0.29 -47.00
CA GLY A 42 31.67 -1.08 -47.22
C GLY A 42 30.83 -2.14 -46.50
N ASP A 43 31.50 -3.08 -45.86
CA ASP A 43 30.90 -4.18 -45.10
C ASP A 43 30.92 -3.92 -43.57
N ASN A 44 31.07 -2.65 -43.15
CA ASN A 44 31.24 -2.32 -41.72
C ASN A 44 30.00 -2.67 -40.87
N SER A 45 28.81 -2.71 -41.47
CA SER A 45 27.59 -3.10 -40.75
C SER A 45 27.42 -4.62 -40.62
N SER A 46 28.25 -5.44 -41.29
CA SER A 46 28.19 -6.90 -41.20
C SER A 46 29.08 -7.45 -40.09
N LEU A 47 29.68 -6.57 -39.27
CA LEU A 47 30.36 -6.98 -38.05
C LEU A 47 29.33 -7.56 -37.07
N GLN A 48 29.59 -8.77 -36.61
CA GLN A 48 28.64 -9.57 -35.80
C GLN A 48 29.04 -9.67 -34.33
N SER A 49 30.16 -9.08 -33.91
CA SER A 49 30.59 -9.10 -32.51
C SER A 49 31.15 -7.76 -32.07
N PHE A 50 31.01 -7.47 -30.78
CA PHE A 50 31.62 -6.31 -30.15
C PHE A 50 33.14 -6.30 -30.30
N ASP A 51 33.79 -7.47 -30.26
CA ASP A 51 35.23 -7.59 -30.51
C ASP A 51 35.62 -7.20 -31.93
N SER A 52 34.85 -7.61 -32.94
CA SER A 52 35.10 -7.23 -34.34
C SER A 52 34.97 -5.72 -34.56
N LEU A 53 34.03 -5.10 -33.83
CA LEU A 53 33.85 -3.66 -33.80
C LEU A 53 35.03 -2.96 -33.15
N LEU A 54 35.45 -3.39 -31.95
CA LEU A 54 36.59 -2.81 -31.24
C LEU A 54 37.90 -2.94 -32.01
N MET A 55 38.14 -4.10 -32.62
CA MET A 55 39.34 -4.36 -33.43
C MET A 55 39.46 -3.43 -34.65
N SER A 56 38.34 -2.94 -35.18
CA SER A 56 38.33 -1.99 -36.31
C SER A 56 38.89 -0.60 -35.96
N PHE A 57 39.01 -0.31 -34.66
CA PHE A 57 39.49 0.97 -34.11
C PHE A 57 40.70 0.84 -33.17
N TRP A 58 41.17 -0.39 -32.92
CA TRP A 58 42.16 -0.73 -31.89
C TRP A 58 43.52 -0.02 -32.02
N ASP A 59 43.97 0.21 -33.25
CA ASP A 59 45.26 0.84 -33.57
C ASP A 59 45.15 2.33 -33.93
N LYS A 60 43.94 2.92 -33.86
CA LYS A 60 43.69 4.28 -34.32
C LYS A 60 43.67 5.29 -33.17
N THR A 61 44.78 6.00 -32.99
CA THR A 61 45.00 6.98 -31.91
C THR A 61 44.17 8.27 -32.01
N ASP A 62 43.54 8.53 -33.15
CA ASP A 62 42.83 9.79 -33.43
C ASP A 62 41.34 9.74 -33.05
N TYR A 63 40.85 8.62 -32.53
CA TYR A 63 39.43 8.40 -32.26
C TYR A 63 39.18 8.31 -30.74
N THR A 64 38.18 9.04 -30.27
CA THR A 64 37.60 8.86 -28.92
C THR A 64 36.30 8.09 -29.08
N VAL A 65 36.27 6.81 -28.73
CA VAL A 65 35.05 6.00 -28.82
C VAL A 65 34.07 6.49 -27.75
N LYS A 66 32.95 7.07 -28.17
CA LYS A 66 31.79 7.29 -27.30
C LYS A 66 30.94 6.02 -27.37
N THR A 67 30.79 5.33 -26.25
CA THR A 67 30.18 4.00 -26.20
C THR A 67 28.70 4.05 -26.60
N PHE A 68 28.41 3.50 -27.78
CA PHE A 68 27.08 3.02 -28.15
C PHE A 68 27.02 1.55 -27.74
N MET A 69 25.97 1.14 -27.04
CA MET A 69 25.79 -0.27 -26.72
C MET A 69 25.09 -0.96 -27.88
N VAL A 70 25.77 -1.93 -28.47
CA VAL A 70 25.19 -2.93 -29.36
C VAL A 70 24.81 -4.10 -28.46
N ALA A 71 23.52 -4.28 -28.20
CA ALA A 71 23.05 -5.50 -27.53
C ALA A 71 22.98 -6.61 -28.59
N ASP A 72 23.82 -7.63 -28.42
CA ASP A 72 23.81 -8.84 -29.24
C ASP A 72 22.62 -9.71 -28.80
N GLY A 73 21.73 -10.06 -29.73
CA GLY A 73 20.62 -11.01 -29.49
C GLY A 73 21.09 -12.47 -29.45
N GLY A 74 22.33 -12.69 -29.01
CA GLY A 74 23.02 -13.98 -29.06
C GLY A 74 22.53 -14.92 -27.99
N LEU A 75 21.47 -15.70 -28.29
CA LEU A 75 21.23 -17.11 -27.91
C LEU A 75 19.77 -17.54 -28.07
N ILE A 76 19.03 -17.01 -29.05
CA ILE A 76 17.68 -17.53 -29.35
C ILE A 76 17.80 -18.76 -30.25
N ASN A 77 17.23 -19.89 -29.80
CA ASN A 77 17.02 -21.06 -30.65
C ASN A 77 16.07 -20.69 -31.80
N ARG A 78 16.65 -20.35 -32.96
CA ARG A 78 15.92 -19.89 -34.15
C ARG A 78 14.93 -20.94 -34.71
N GLN A 79 15.01 -22.20 -34.26
CA GLN A 79 14.04 -23.24 -34.64
C GLN A 79 12.77 -23.23 -33.78
N GLN A 80 12.84 -22.75 -32.54
CA GLN A 80 11.72 -22.78 -31.57
C GLN A 80 10.94 -21.47 -31.47
N HIS A 81 11.54 -20.33 -31.87
CA HIS A 81 10.91 -19.00 -31.86
C HIS A 81 10.86 -18.37 -33.25
N LYS A 82 10.16 -19.02 -34.19
CA LYS A 82 9.98 -18.52 -35.56
C LYS A 82 9.31 -17.14 -35.61
N ASP A 83 8.54 -16.83 -34.59
CA ASP A 83 7.67 -15.64 -34.52
C ASP A 83 8.46 -14.36 -34.14
N TRP A 84 9.68 -14.51 -33.62
CA TRP A 84 10.53 -13.39 -33.19
C TRP A 84 11.49 -12.91 -34.28
N THR A 85 11.48 -13.58 -35.42
CA THR A 85 12.14 -13.15 -36.65
C THR A 85 11.07 -12.89 -37.69
N CYS A 86 10.76 -11.63 -37.98
CA CYS A 86 9.94 -11.29 -39.13
C CYS A 86 10.56 -11.91 -40.40
N ASP A 87 9.79 -12.77 -41.06
CA ASP A 87 10.17 -13.53 -42.25
C ASP A 87 10.92 -12.69 -43.30
N ILE A 88 12.23 -12.85 -43.37
CA ILE A 88 12.98 -12.73 -44.63
C ILE A 88 13.95 -13.91 -44.71
N ILE A 89 13.40 -15.10 -44.97
CA ILE A 89 14.17 -16.13 -45.67
C ILE A 89 14.08 -15.78 -47.16
N LEU A 90 15.11 -15.12 -47.70
CA LEU A 90 15.37 -15.23 -49.13
C LEU A 90 15.96 -16.63 -49.39
N PRO A 91 15.51 -17.35 -50.42
CA PRO A 91 16.08 -18.63 -50.77
C PRO A 91 17.52 -18.40 -51.28
N GLY A 92 18.50 -18.82 -50.48
CA GLY A 92 19.92 -18.69 -50.77
C GLY A 92 20.63 -17.79 -49.77
N GLY A 93 21.49 -18.40 -48.95
CA GLY A 93 22.16 -17.83 -47.78
C GLY A 93 22.64 -16.38 -47.90
N ASN A 94 22.23 -15.57 -46.93
CA ASN A 94 23.06 -14.59 -46.24
C ASN A 94 22.41 -14.27 -44.90
N GLU A 95 23.05 -14.72 -43.83
CA GLU A 95 22.66 -14.48 -42.44
C GLU A 95 22.81 -12.99 -42.12
N GLN A 96 21.70 -12.29 -41.88
CA GLN A 96 21.72 -10.91 -41.40
C GLN A 96 21.65 -10.90 -39.87
N ALA A 97 22.63 -10.24 -39.23
CA ALA A 97 22.62 -9.96 -37.80
C ALA A 97 21.89 -8.65 -37.52
N TRP A 98 21.13 -8.60 -36.42
CA TRP A 98 20.46 -7.41 -35.94
C TRP A 98 21.37 -6.69 -34.95
N ASN A 99 21.64 -5.40 -35.16
CA ASN A 99 22.36 -4.57 -34.20
C ASN A 99 21.37 -3.59 -33.56
N TYR A 100 21.20 -3.69 -32.24
CA TYR A 100 20.37 -2.75 -31.49
C TYR A 100 21.15 -1.46 -31.23
N PHE A 101 20.54 -0.29 -31.50
CA PHE A 101 21.13 1.01 -31.15
C PHE A 101 20.21 1.80 -30.23
N GLY A 102 20.71 2.15 -29.05
CA GLY A 102 20.08 3.10 -28.14
C GLY A 102 21.07 4.19 -27.72
N GLN A 103 20.57 5.36 -27.32
CA GLN A 103 21.42 6.40 -26.74
C GLN A 103 21.52 6.18 -25.23
N SER A 104 22.72 5.90 -24.73
CA SER A 104 22.98 5.74 -23.30
C SER A 104 22.64 7.00 -22.49
N ILE A 105 22.55 8.17 -23.12
CA ILE A 105 22.14 9.43 -22.48
C ILE A 105 20.65 9.42 -22.05
N ASP A 106 19.85 8.49 -22.55
CA ASP A 106 18.45 8.38 -22.16
C ASP A 106 18.27 7.67 -20.81
N ALA A 107 19.33 7.08 -20.24
CA ALA A 107 19.30 6.32 -18.99
C ALA A 107 18.90 7.13 -17.74
N PHE A 108 18.87 8.46 -17.82
CA PHE A 108 18.45 9.35 -16.73
C PHE A 108 17.08 9.98 -17.00
N GLY A 109 16.44 9.64 -18.12
CA GLY A 109 15.12 10.14 -18.50
C GLY A 109 13.97 9.32 -17.88
N PRO A 110 12.72 9.73 -18.13
CA PRO A 110 11.51 9.08 -17.60
C PRO A 110 11.31 7.64 -18.08
N ASN A 111 12.09 7.19 -19.07
CA ASN A 111 12.07 5.84 -19.63
C ASN A 111 13.30 5.01 -19.24
N ALA A 112 14.06 5.43 -18.21
CA ALA A 112 15.07 4.59 -17.60
C ALA A 112 14.46 3.22 -17.22
N TYR A 113 15.24 2.14 -17.29
CA TYR A 113 14.79 0.76 -17.05
C TYR A 113 13.90 0.13 -18.15
N LEU A 114 13.76 0.77 -19.33
CA LEU A 114 13.01 0.24 -20.48
C LEU A 114 13.88 0.21 -21.76
N GLY A 115 13.77 -0.85 -22.56
CA GLY A 115 14.53 -1.03 -23.82
C GLY A 115 15.86 -1.78 -23.64
N PRO A 116 16.89 -1.56 -24.48
CA PRO A 116 18.07 -2.45 -24.54
C PRO A 116 18.98 -2.28 -23.31
N PHE A 117 18.77 -1.20 -22.57
CA PHE A 117 19.51 -0.76 -21.41
C PHE A 117 18.78 -1.19 -20.14
N ASN A 118 17.79 -2.09 -20.22
CA ASN A 118 17.18 -2.71 -19.04
C ASN A 118 18.24 -3.37 -18.14
N GLY A 119 19.30 -3.95 -18.73
CA GLY A 119 20.50 -4.41 -18.01
C GLY A 119 21.53 -3.33 -17.66
N HIS A 120 21.41 -2.11 -18.20
CA HIS A 120 22.40 -1.02 -18.13
C HIS A 120 21.73 0.29 -17.72
N VAL A 121 21.01 0.26 -16.61
CA VAL A 121 20.06 1.29 -16.18
C VAL A 121 20.69 2.67 -15.92
N ASN A 122 22.01 2.73 -15.83
CA ASN A 122 22.81 3.95 -15.65
C ASN A 122 23.46 4.44 -16.96
N GLY A 123 23.26 3.73 -18.06
CA GLY A 123 23.78 4.03 -19.40
C GLY A 123 25.23 3.62 -19.63
N ALA A 124 25.96 3.22 -18.59
CA ALA A 124 27.32 2.72 -18.70
C ALA A 124 27.35 1.26 -19.18
N CYS A 125 28.44 0.87 -19.83
CA CYS A 125 28.73 -0.55 -20.09
C CYS A 125 29.07 -1.23 -18.76
N ILE A 126 28.51 -2.42 -18.51
CA ILE A 126 28.66 -3.14 -17.24
C ILE A 126 29.22 -4.54 -17.48
N MET A 127 29.92 -5.06 -16.48
CA MET A 127 30.35 -6.44 -16.39
C MET A 127 29.87 -6.99 -15.06
N LYS A 128 29.09 -8.07 -15.13
CA LYS A 128 28.73 -8.89 -13.97
C LYS A 128 29.94 -9.75 -13.61
N GLU A 129 30.24 -9.84 -12.31
CA GLU A 129 31.56 -10.27 -11.80
C GLU A 129 32.68 -9.38 -12.33
N LEU A 130 32.68 -8.10 -11.97
CA LEU A 130 33.76 -7.23 -12.42
C LEU A 130 35.11 -7.63 -11.81
N HIS A 131 35.11 -7.99 -10.52
CA HIS A 131 36.33 -8.32 -9.80
C HIS A 131 36.54 -9.84 -9.73
N LYS A 132 37.81 -10.25 -9.60
CA LYS A 132 38.22 -11.64 -9.35
C LYS A 132 37.37 -12.28 -8.24
N PRO A 133 37.06 -13.59 -8.32
CA PRO A 133 37.73 -14.61 -9.15
C PRO A 133 37.09 -14.96 -10.51
N TRP A 134 36.03 -14.28 -10.95
CA TRP A 134 35.35 -14.55 -12.24
C TRP A 134 34.97 -16.00 -12.46
N ILE A 135 34.16 -16.52 -11.54
CA ILE A 135 33.79 -17.93 -11.48
C ILE A 135 32.96 -18.39 -12.68
N HIS A 136 32.32 -17.45 -13.39
CA HIS A 136 31.54 -17.74 -14.59
C HIS A 136 32.21 -17.29 -15.89
N TRP A 137 33.47 -16.84 -15.85
CA TRP A 137 34.23 -16.46 -17.04
C TRP A 137 35.27 -17.52 -17.39
N GLN A 138 35.43 -17.77 -18.68
CA GLN A 138 36.50 -18.62 -19.20
C GLN A 138 37.85 -17.90 -19.09
N GLY A 139 38.86 -18.55 -18.51
CA GLY A 139 40.19 -17.95 -18.38
C GLY A 139 41.24 -18.91 -17.82
N SER A 140 42.48 -18.42 -17.67
CA SER A 140 43.67 -19.25 -17.32
C SER A 140 43.61 -19.98 -15.97
N SER A 141 42.64 -19.65 -15.10
CA SER A 141 42.52 -20.18 -13.73
C SER A 141 41.25 -21.00 -13.47
N ASN A 142 40.23 -20.95 -14.32
CA ASN A 142 38.96 -21.68 -14.15
C ASN A 142 38.64 -22.45 -15.44
N ASP A 143 38.45 -23.76 -15.34
CA ASP A 143 38.09 -24.61 -16.49
C ASP A 143 36.59 -24.89 -16.49
N PHE A 144 35.82 -24.04 -17.18
CA PHE A 144 34.39 -24.23 -17.36
C PHE A 144 34.05 -25.55 -18.05
N THR A 145 34.99 -26.17 -18.79
CA THR A 145 34.74 -27.48 -19.42
C THR A 145 34.52 -28.59 -18.41
N ALA A 146 34.99 -28.44 -17.17
CA ALA A 146 34.70 -29.34 -16.07
C ALA A 146 33.22 -29.35 -15.66
N SER A 147 32.45 -28.33 -16.07
CA SER A 147 31.01 -28.23 -15.85
C SER A 147 30.17 -28.72 -17.03
N LEU A 148 30.82 -29.24 -18.09
CA LEU A 148 30.17 -29.74 -19.30
C LEU A 148 30.14 -31.26 -19.31
N THR A 149 29.08 -31.84 -19.87
CA THR A 149 29.04 -33.29 -20.12
C THR A 149 29.88 -33.66 -21.34
N ASP A 150 30.30 -34.92 -21.45
CA ASP A 150 31.08 -35.42 -22.58
C ASP A 150 30.40 -35.17 -23.94
N ASP A 151 29.06 -35.23 -23.98
CA ASP A 151 28.25 -34.94 -25.16
C ASP A 151 28.29 -33.44 -25.53
N GLN A 152 28.22 -32.55 -24.53
CA GLN A 152 28.33 -31.10 -24.73
C GLN A 152 29.72 -30.71 -25.22
N VAL A 153 30.78 -31.31 -24.65
CA VAL A 153 32.16 -31.11 -25.08
C VAL A 153 32.33 -31.56 -26.53
N THR A 154 31.78 -32.71 -26.90
CA THR A 154 31.86 -33.25 -28.28
C THR A 154 31.18 -32.31 -29.28
N TRP A 155 29.99 -31.80 -28.95
CA TRP A 155 29.27 -30.86 -29.80
C TRP A 155 29.99 -29.51 -29.93
N LEU A 156 30.43 -28.92 -28.81
CA LEU A 156 31.14 -27.62 -28.79
C LEU A 156 32.48 -27.68 -29.53
N THR A 157 33.15 -28.83 -29.53
CA THR A 157 34.39 -29.04 -30.31
C THR A 157 34.14 -28.94 -31.82
N GLN A 158 32.92 -29.30 -32.27
CA GLN A 158 32.54 -29.31 -33.69
C GLN A 158 31.96 -27.96 -34.16
N ALA A 159 31.75 -26.99 -33.25
CA ALA A 159 31.17 -25.69 -33.55
C ALA A 159 32.27 -24.63 -33.84
N PRO A 160 32.57 -24.32 -35.11
CA PRO A 160 33.75 -23.51 -35.50
C PRO A 160 33.67 -22.03 -35.09
N TYR A 161 32.47 -21.54 -34.72
CA TYR A 161 32.24 -20.17 -34.25
C TYR A 161 32.47 -20.00 -32.73
N ILE A 162 32.60 -21.11 -32.00
CA ILE A 162 32.86 -21.14 -30.55
C ILE A 162 34.19 -21.82 -30.24
N THR A 163 34.61 -22.82 -31.02
CA THR A 163 35.88 -23.53 -30.89
C THR A 163 36.65 -23.42 -32.20
N GLN A 164 37.86 -22.84 -32.17
CA GLN A 164 38.70 -22.85 -33.36
C GLN A 164 39.11 -24.29 -33.72
N PRO A 165 39.07 -24.69 -35.02
CA PRO A 165 39.43 -26.04 -35.42
C PRO A 165 40.83 -26.45 -34.92
N GLY A 166 40.89 -27.56 -34.17
CA GLY A 166 42.15 -28.09 -33.61
C GLY A 166 42.63 -27.42 -32.32
N GLN A 167 41.86 -26.49 -31.75
CA GLN A 167 42.12 -25.85 -30.46
C GLN A 167 41.23 -26.45 -29.36
N LYS A 168 41.44 -26.01 -28.10
CA LYS A 168 40.60 -26.41 -26.96
C LYS A 168 39.15 -25.96 -27.14
N VAL A 169 38.20 -26.69 -26.54
CA VAL A 169 36.78 -26.31 -26.52
C VAL A 169 36.61 -24.88 -26.03
N LEU A 170 35.73 -24.12 -26.70
CA LEU A 170 35.47 -22.68 -26.47
C LEU A 170 36.65 -21.73 -26.82
N SER A 171 37.70 -22.20 -27.52
CA SER A 171 38.89 -21.39 -27.86
C SER A 171 38.63 -20.14 -28.71
N ALA A 172 37.47 -20.02 -29.36
CA ALA A 172 37.11 -18.82 -30.11
C ALA A 172 36.50 -17.72 -29.22
N VAL A 173 36.15 -18.04 -27.96
CA VAL A 173 35.55 -17.12 -26.97
C VAL A 173 36.38 -17.05 -25.66
N ASP A 174 37.61 -17.60 -25.68
CA ASP A 174 38.58 -17.63 -24.58
C ASP A 174 39.26 -16.27 -24.38
N HIS A 175 38.48 -15.24 -24.03
CA HIS A 175 38.98 -13.89 -23.79
C HIS A 175 39.39 -13.71 -22.32
N ASN A 176 40.54 -13.06 -22.11
CA ASN A 176 41.10 -12.82 -20.79
C ASN A 176 40.22 -11.84 -19.97
N PRO A 177 39.57 -12.28 -18.88
CA PRO A 177 38.69 -11.42 -18.09
C PRO A 177 39.41 -10.24 -17.43
N ASN A 178 40.74 -10.33 -17.23
CA ASN A 178 41.53 -9.21 -16.74
C ASN A 178 41.50 -8.00 -17.70
N ASP A 179 41.54 -8.25 -19.01
CA ASP A 179 41.55 -7.17 -20.00
C ASP A 179 40.16 -6.52 -20.10
N LEU A 180 39.10 -7.32 -20.01
CA LEU A 180 37.71 -6.83 -20.00
C LEU A 180 37.39 -6.00 -18.74
N GLU A 181 37.81 -6.44 -17.54
CA GLU A 181 37.66 -5.68 -16.30
C GLU A 181 38.22 -4.26 -16.44
N VAL A 182 39.43 -4.13 -16.99
CA VAL A 182 40.11 -2.84 -17.20
C VAL A 182 39.33 -1.96 -18.19
N MET A 183 38.84 -2.55 -19.29
CA MET A 183 38.04 -1.83 -20.29
C MET A 183 36.74 -1.30 -19.68
N ILE A 184 36.02 -2.13 -18.91
CA ILE A 184 34.76 -1.76 -18.28
C ILE A 184 34.97 -0.66 -17.24
N LYS A 185 35.98 -0.81 -16.36
CA LYS A 185 36.34 0.23 -15.37
C LYS A 185 36.62 1.57 -16.03
N THR A 186 37.36 1.55 -17.14
CA THR A 186 37.69 2.75 -17.92
C THR A 186 36.44 3.34 -18.59
N GLY A 187 35.61 2.50 -19.21
CA GLY A 187 34.37 2.91 -19.88
C GLY A 187 33.36 3.56 -18.94
N VAL A 188 33.12 2.96 -17.77
CA VAL A 188 32.25 3.53 -16.71
C VAL A 188 32.75 4.92 -16.29
N ALA A 189 34.05 5.06 -16.01
CA ALA A 189 34.63 6.35 -15.61
C ALA A 189 34.50 7.43 -16.70
N GLN A 190 34.73 7.08 -17.96
CA GLN A 190 34.58 7.99 -19.10
C GLN A 190 33.13 8.38 -19.36
N TRP A 191 32.19 7.44 -19.19
CA TRP A 191 30.75 7.66 -19.30
C TRP A 191 30.28 8.73 -18.31
N PHE A 192 30.51 8.51 -17.01
CA PHE A 192 30.10 9.46 -15.97
C PHE A 192 30.81 10.82 -16.11
N THR A 193 32.07 10.83 -16.55
CA THR A 193 32.78 12.09 -16.85
C THR A 193 32.10 12.88 -17.97
N SER A 194 31.69 12.19 -19.04
CA SER A 194 30.99 12.80 -20.18
C SER A 194 29.60 13.26 -19.78
N ARG A 195 28.87 12.44 -19.01
CA ARG A 195 27.55 12.77 -18.49
C ARG A 195 27.57 14.00 -17.58
N ARG A 196 28.56 14.09 -16.68
CA ARG A 196 28.75 15.28 -15.83
C ARG A 196 28.90 16.55 -16.66
N LYS A 197 29.68 16.52 -17.76
CA LYS A 197 29.82 17.68 -18.65
C LYS A 197 28.50 18.06 -19.29
N HIS A 198 27.69 17.09 -19.68
CA HIS A 198 26.38 17.31 -20.28
C HIS A 198 25.39 17.95 -19.29
N ASP A 199 25.24 17.33 -18.10
CA ASP A 199 24.19 17.68 -17.15
C ASP A 199 24.53 18.90 -16.29
N PHE A 200 25.81 19.08 -15.90
CA PHE A 200 26.19 20.10 -14.92
C PHE A 200 26.89 21.32 -15.51
N LEU A 201 27.44 21.22 -16.74
CA LEU A 201 28.23 22.31 -17.33
C LEU A 201 27.51 22.95 -18.51
N ASP A 202 27.66 24.27 -18.64
CA ASP A 202 27.24 25.03 -19.82
C ASP A 202 28.26 24.91 -20.97
N THR A 203 27.97 25.55 -22.10
CA THR A 203 28.85 25.56 -23.29
C THR A 203 30.21 26.22 -23.04
N GLN A 204 30.38 26.95 -21.93
CA GLN A 204 31.61 27.61 -21.51
C GLN A 204 32.36 26.81 -20.42
N GLY A 205 31.86 25.62 -20.05
CA GLY A 205 32.44 24.78 -19.02
C GLY A 205 32.21 25.29 -17.58
N LYS A 206 31.26 26.21 -17.37
CA LYS A 206 30.86 26.68 -16.04
C LYS A 206 29.68 25.85 -15.52
N LEU A 207 29.56 25.77 -14.19
CA LEU A 207 28.40 25.13 -13.56
C LEU A 207 27.12 25.85 -13.97
N ARG A 208 26.10 25.07 -14.36
CA ARG A 208 24.77 25.59 -14.68
C ARG A 208 24.13 26.20 -13.43
N THR A 209 23.38 27.27 -13.63
CA THR A 209 22.71 27.98 -12.53
C THR A 209 21.50 27.22 -11.97
N ARG A 210 20.88 26.34 -12.78
CA ARG A 210 19.74 25.51 -12.39
C ARG A 210 19.88 24.12 -13.01
N LEU A 211 19.60 23.10 -12.21
CA LEU A 211 19.61 21.70 -12.61
C LEU A 211 18.22 21.10 -12.34
N GLU A 212 17.75 20.30 -13.29
CA GLU A 212 16.54 19.49 -13.17
C GLU A 212 16.95 18.00 -13.01
N ASP A 213 16.07 17.18 -12.46
CA ASP A 213 16.23 15.71 -12.34
C ASP A 213 17.47 15.24 -11.57
N VAL A 214 17.92 16.04 -10.58
CA VAL A 214 19.07 15.71 -9.73
C VAL A 214 18.83 14.46 -8.85
N SER A 215 17.56 14.07 -8.68
CA SER A 215 17.16 12.84 -8.01
C SER A 215 17.87 11.60 -8.56
N ARG A 216 18.09 11.50 -9.88
CA ARG A 216 18.77 10.35 -10.47
C ARG A 216 20.24 10.29 -10.09
N TRP A 217 20.96 11.41 -10.14
CA TRP A 217 22.35 11.49 -9.68
C TRP A 217 22.48 11.15 -8.19
N THR A 218 21.54 11.59 -7.37
CA THR A 218 21.54 11.24 -5.95
C THR A 218 21.16 9.78 -5.69
N SER A 219 20.41 9.13 -6.59
CA SER A 219 19.99 7.74 -6.37
C SER A 219 21.16 6.75 -6.30
N HIS A 220 22.29 7.06 -6.94
CA HIS A 220 23.54 6.28 -6.80
C HIS A 220 24.01 6.19 -5.35
N LEU A 221 23.84 7.25 -4.55
CA LEU A 221 24.22 7.29 -3.14
C LEU A 221 23.18 6.65 -2.22
N PHE A 222 21.90 6.87 -2.50
CA PHE A 222 20.81 6.51 -1.59
C PHE A 222 20.22 5.11 -1.83
N LEU A 223 20.22 4.60 -3.07
CA LEU A 223 19.56 3.33 -3.40
C LEU A 223 20.51 2.20 -3.75
N THR A 224 21.72 2.52 -4.24
CA THR A 224 22.54 1.55 -5.00
C THR A 224 21.72 1.03 -6.19
N THR A 225 21.74 1.79 -7.29
CA THR A 225 20.83 1.60 -8.42
C THR A 225 21.12 0.32 -9.21
N THR A 226 22.34 -0.20 -9.10
CA THR A 226 22.83 -1.40 -9.77
C THR A 226 23.68 -2.23 -8.80
N ILE A 227 23.74 -3.54 -9.05
CA ILE A 227 24.57 -4.46 -8.29
C ILE A 227 25.59 -5.16 -9.18
N ASN A 228 26.61 -5.68 -8.53
CA ASN A 228 27.55 -6.62 -9.10
C ASN A 228 27.60 -7.90 -8.26
N ILE A 229 28.28 -8.93 -8.74
CA ILE A 229 28.44 -10.21 -8.05
C ILE A 229 29.90 -10.37 -7.64
N ALA A 230 30.13 -10.89 -6.45
CA ALA A 230 31.44 -11.27 -5.95
C ALA A 230 31.38 -12.63 -5.26
N ALA A 231 32.52 -13.28 -5.12
CA ALA A 231 32.64 -14.57 -4.44
C ALA A 231 33.81 -14.55 -3.46
N GLY A 232 33.78 -15.46 -2.50
CA GLY A 232 34.88 -15.67 -1.58
C GLY A 232 36.15 -16.09 -2.32
N VAL A 233 37.28 -15.59 -1.85
CA VAL A 233 38.60 -15.88 -2.43
C VAL A 233 39.37 -16.78 -1.48
N GLU A 234 39.89 -17.89 -2.00
CA GLU A 234 40.67 -18.86 -1.22
C GLU A 234 41.87 -18.19 -0.53
N THR A 235 42.15 -18.60 0.71
CA THR A 235 43.30 -18.12 1.45
C THR A 235 44.59 -18.72 0.90
N ALA A 236 45.71 -18.02 1.04
CA ALA A 236 47.00 -18.46 0.47
C ALA A 236 47.50 -19.82 1.03
N ASP A 237 46.98 -20.25 2.18
CA ASP A 237 47.28 -21.55 2.81
C ASP A 237 46.29 -22.67 2.40
N GLY A 238 45.26 -22.37 1.61
CA GLY A 238 44.28 -23.31 1.09
C GLY A 238 43.27 -23.87 2.10
N ASN A 239 43.30 -23.40 3.35
CA ASN A 239 42.48 -23.97 4.43
C ASN A 239 41.05 -23.38 4.51
N GLY A 240 40.74 -22.42 3.64
CA GLY A 240 39.45 -21.75 3.63
C GLY A 240 39.40 -20.58 2.66
N ALA A 241 38.47 -19.66 2.89
CA ALA A 241 38.30 -18.49 2.03
C ALA A 241 38.01 -17.21 2.83
N ARG A 242 38.23 -16.07 2.19
CA ARG A 242 37.90 -14.73 2.69
C ARG A 242 36.50 -14.34 2.24
N ILE A 243 35.70 -13.82 3.17
CA ILE A 243 34.39 -13.22 2.88
C ILE A 243 34.61 -11.90 2.11
N PRO A 244 33.91 -11.66 0.98
CA PRO A 244 33.99 -10.39 0.28
C PRO A 244 33.61 -9.21 1.19
N VAL A 245 34.43 -8.17 1.19
CA VAL A 245 34.31 -7.04 2.12
C VAL A 245 33.00 -6.27 1.93
N ASP A 246 32.53 -6.19 0.68
CA ASP A 246 31.25 -5.61 0.29
C ASP A 246 30.02 -6.34 0.86
N HIS A 247 30.22 -7.45 1.59
CA HIS A 247 29.16 -8.02 2.41
C HIS A 247 28.84 -7.16 3.64
N PHE A 248 29.83 -6.44 4.17
CA PHE A 248 29.78 -5.78 5.47
C PHE A 248 29.62 -4.26 5.40
N TYR A 249 29.99 -3.63 4.28
CA TYR A 249 29.80 -2.19 4.01
C TYR A 249 30.06 -1.91 2.52
N ASP A 250 29.80 -0.69 2.06
CA ASP A 250 29.99 -0.30 0.65
C ASP A 250 31.48 0.01 0.38
N ASN A 251 32.27 -1.04 0.25
CA ASN A 251 33.69 -0.94 0.02
C ASN A 251 33.99 -0.47 -1.42
N GLU A 252 33.17 -0.85 -2.40
CA GLU A 252 33.27 -0.36 -3.77
C GLU A 252 33.24 1.17 -3.83
N LEU A 253 32.32 1.81 -3.09
CA LEU A 253 32.27 3.26 -2.97
C LEU A 253 33.40 3.79 -2.07
N ILE A 254 33.46 3.35 -0.82
CA ILE A 254 34.28 3.99 0.22
C ILE A 254 35.80 3.85 -0.07
N SER A 255 36.21 2.82 -0.83
CA SER A 255 37.62 2.64 -1.21
C SER A 255 38.12 3.61 -2.28
N LEU A 256 37.24 4.35 -2.98
CA LEU A 256 37.69 5.33 -3.97
C LEU A 256 38.42 6.48 -3.27
N THR A 257 39.73 6.59 -3.50
CA THR A 257 40.54 7.65 -2.89
C THR A 257 40.06 9.02 -3.39
N ASN A 258 39.94 10.00 -2.48
CA ASN A 258 39.67 11.44 -2.71
C ASN A 258 38.23 11.97 -2.51
N PHE A 259 37.26 11.22 -1.96
CA PHE A 259 35.90 11.77 -1.78
C PHE A 259 35.23 11.50 -0.41
N SER A 260 35.75 10.60 0.43
CA SER A 260 35.32 10.40 1.82
C SER A 260 36.50 10.08 2.73
N SER A 261 36.53 10.65 3.93
CA SER A 261 37.51 10.35 4.99
C SER A 261 36.96 9.41 6.08
N LEU A 262 35.90 8.65 5.77
CA LEU A 262 35.14 7.85 6.75
C LEU A 262 35.95 6.67 7.32
N LEU A 263 36.81 6.05 6.51
CA LEU A 263 37.65 4.94 6.97
C LEU A 263 38.89 5.45 7.71
N PRO A 264 39.24 4.85 8.86
CA PRO A 264 40.48 5.19 9.55
C PRO A 264 41.71 4.73 8.74
N PRO A 265 42.89 5.35 8.94
CA PRO A 265 44.10 5.04 8.15
C PRO A 265 44.55 3.57 8.17
N ASP A 266 44.15 2.81 9.17
CA ASP A 266 44.42 1.39 9.38
C ASP A 266 43.30 0.46 8.89
N ALA A 267 42.25 0.99 8.22
CA ALA A 267 41.11 0.22 7.71
C ALA A 267 41.51 -0.92 6.75
N GLN A 268 42.66 -0.81 6.06
CA GLN A 268 43.21 -1.89 5.23
C GLN A 268 43.48 -3.18 6.01
N ASN A 269 43.72 -3.10 7.33
CA ASN A 269 43.91 -4.25 8.21
C ASN A 269 42.59 -4.80 8.79
N MET A 270 41.48 -4.05 8.71
CA MET A 270 40.16 -4.48 9.19
C MET A 270 39.43 -5.40 8.20
N ALA A 271 39.90 -5.46 6.95
CA ALA A 271 39.17 -5.96 5.78
C ALA A 271 39.26 -7.48 5.49
N SER A 272 39.84 -8.32 6.36
CA SER A 272 39.97 -9.76 6.08
C SER A 272 39.25 -10.62 7.12
N VAL A 273 37.99 -10.93 6.86
CA VAL A 273 37.24 -11.96 7.60
C VAL A 273 37.35 -13.28 6.83
N THR A 274 37.87 -14.33 7.46
CA THR A 274 38.09 -15.64 6.85
C THR A 274 37.30 -16.73 7.57
N PHE A 275 36.98 -17.81 6.86
CA PHE A 275 36.38 -19.03 7.40
C PHE A 275 37.13 -20.26 6.89
N THR A 276 37.05 -21.38 7.61
CA THR A 276 37.59 -22.66 7.16
C THR A 276 36.58 -23.44 6.32
N TRP A 277 37.05 -24.37 5.49
CA TRP A 277 36.16 -25.23 4.70
C TRP A 277 35.18 -26.06 5.55
N ASP A 278 35.58 -26.50 6.73
CA ASP A 278 34.72 -27.25 7.67
C ASP A 278 33.56 -26.38 8.19
N GLN A 279 33.84 -25.13 8.56
CA GLN A 279 32.82 -24.16 8.95
C GLN A 279 31.85 -23.90 7.81
N TYR A 280 32.37 -23.74 6.59
CA TYR A 280 31.57 -23.51 5.39
C TYR A 280 30.64 -24.68 5.08
N ASN A 281 31.18 -25.90 5.00
CA ASN A 281 30.40 -27.09 4.67
C ASN A 281 29.30 -27.34 5.71
N THR A 282 29.61 -27.13 7.00
CA THR A 282 28.62 -27.24 8.08
C THR A 282 27.50 -26.21 7.93
N ALA A 283 27.86 -24.94 7.70
CA ALA A 283 26.89 -23.85 7.55
C ALA A 283 26.03 -24.00 6.29
N ALA A 284 26.65 -24.35 5.15
CA ALA A 284 25.97 -24.53 3.87
C ALA A 284 25.01 -25.73 3.90
N ALA A 285 25.39 -26.83 4.55
CA ALA A 285 24.51 -27.98 4.75
C ALA A 285 23.35 -27.66 5.71
N ALA A 286 23.62 -26.96 6.82
CA ALA A 286 22.59 -26.55 7.76
C ALA A 286 21.55 -25.61 7.14
N LEU A 287 22.00 -24.72 6.25
CA LEU A 287 21.13 -23.81 5.50
C LEU A 287 20.42 -24.49 4.31
N GLY A 288 20.93 -25.64 3.85
CA GLY A 288 20.42 -26.32 2.66
C GLY A 288 20.72 -25.55 1.37
N LEU A 289 21.89 -24.90 1.30
CA LEU A 289 22.33 -24.18 0.11
C LEU A 289 22.52 -25.13 -1.07
N CYS A 290 22.16 -24.68 -2.27
CA CYS A 290 22.25 -25.48 -3.48
C CYS A 290 22.32 -24.60 -4.73
N ILE A 291 22.71 -25.21 -5.86
CA ILE A 291 22.50 -24.65 -7.19
C ILE A 291 21.42 -25.48 -7.87
N LEU A 292 20.42 -24.81 -8.44
CA LEU A 292 19.29 -25.46 -9.11
C LEU A 292 19.36 -25.22 -10.62
N GLY A 293 19.09 -26.26 -11.40
CA GLY A 293 18.86 -26.17 -12.84
C GLY A 293 17.40 -26.40 -13.15
N LYS A 294 16.75 -25.45 -13.82
CA LYS A 294 15.37 -25.62 -14.29
C LYS A 294 15.32 -26.72 -15.35
N ILE A 295 14.26 -27.53 -15.31
CA ILE A 295 14.01 -28.59 -16.29
C ILE A 295 12.67 -28.32 -16.96
N ASP A 296 12.62 -28.52 -18.28
CA ASP A 296 11.36 -28.67 -18.99
C ASP A 296 10.94 -30.15 -18.99
N THR A 297 9.96 -30.50 -18.15
CA THR A 297 9.43 -31.87 -18.05
C THR A 297 8.56 -32.26 -19.25
N GLY A 298 8.13 -31.30 -20.08
CA GLY A 298 7.43 -31.55 -21.33
C GLY A 298 8.38 -31.98 -22.44
N GLU A 299 9.55 -31.34 -22.52
CA GLU A 299 10.61 -31.70 -23.48
C GLU A 299 11.41 -32.95 -23.04
N PHE A 300 11.64 -33.10 -21.73
CA PHE A 300 12.42 -34.19 -21.15
C PHE A 300 11.64 -35.01 -20.08
N PRO A 301 10.59 -35.76 -20.47
CA PRO A 301 9.68 -36.44 -19.53
C PRO A 301 10.33 -37.60 -18.74
N HIS A 302 11.52 -38.04 -19.14
CA HIS A 302 12.29 -39.08 -18.47
C HIS A 302 13.21 -38.55 -17.37
N VAL A 303 13.42 -37.22 -17.31
CA VAL A 303 14.22 -36.59 -16.26
C VAL A 303 13.32 -36.31 -15.07
N VAL A 304 13.44 -37.12 -14.02
CA VAL A 304 12.65 -36.97 -12.78
C VAL A 304 13.18 -35.77 -12.00
N PRO A 305 12.40 -34.72 -11.72
CA PRO A 305 12.86 -33.56 -10.95
C PRO A 305 13.21 -33.94 -9.50
N ASP A 306 14.20 -33.26 -8.90
CA ASP A 306 14.55 -33.44 -7.49
C ASP A 306 13.64 -32.62 -6.57
N LEU A 307 13.12 -31.49 -7.07
CA LEU A 307 12.19 -30.62 -6.36
C LEU A 307 11.32 -29.82 -7.33
N TYR A 308 10.18 -29.37 -6.82
CA TYR A 308 9.26 -28.47 -7.49
C TYR A 308 9.16 -27.18 -6.68
N LEU A 309 9.23 -26.03 -7.34
CA LEU A 309 9.04 -24.73 -6.68
C LEU A 309 7.86 -24.00 -7.33
N PRO A 310 6.98 -23.37 -6.53
CA PRO A 310 5.94 -22.53 -7.08
C PRO A 310 6.55 -21.34 -7.81
N VAL A 311 5.86 -20.83 -8.83
CA VAL A 311 6.29 -19.69 -9.66
C VAL A 311 6.75 -18.50 -8.80
N ASP A 312 6.09 -18.28 -7.67
CA ASP A 312 6.34 -17.16 -6.76
C ASP A 312 7.60 -17.35 -5.88
N ALA A 313 8.01 -18.60 -5.59
CA ALA A 313 9.20 -18.90 -4.77
C ALA A 313 10.53 -18.53 -5.44
N LEU A 314 10.50 -18.33 -6.77
CA LEU A 314 11.64 -17.90 -7.56
C LEU A 314 11.72 -16.38 -7.73
N GLY A 315 10.71 -15.65 -7.25
CA GLY A 315 10.65 -14.20 -7.33
C GLY A 315 10.04 -13.63 -8.62
N PHE A 316 9.55 -14.45 -9.55
CA PHE A 316 8.94 -13.97 -10.79
C PHE A 316 7.60 -13.26 -10.50
N ARG A 317 7.61 -11.93 -10.38
CA ARG A 317 6.37 -11.13 -10.23
C ARG A 317 5.64 -10.83 -11.55
N SER A 318 6.16 -11.27 -12.69
CA SER A 318 5.65 -10.79 -13.99
C SER A 318 4.38 -11.48 -14.49
N GLN A 319 3.89 -12.56 -13.88
CA GLN A 319 2.55 -13.07 -14.19
C GLN A 319 1.87 -13.68 -12.96
N PRO A 320 0.63 -13.26 -12.60
CA PRO A 320 -0.17 -14.04 -11.66
C PRO A 320 -0.36 -15.44 -12.24
N SER A 321 -0.04 -16.47 -11.46
CA SER A 321 -0.15 -17.86 -11.88
C SER A 321 -1.63 -18.23 -12.07
N THR A 322 -2.17 -17.96 -13.25
CA THR A 322 -3.49 -18.44 -13.67
C THR A 322 -3.54 -19.96 -13.86
N SER A 323 -2.40 -20.65 -13.73
CA SER A 323 -2.27 -22.09 -14.05
C SER A 323 -1.81 -23.00 -12.91
N GLY A 324 -1.39 -22.49 -11.75
CA GLY A 324 -0.96 -23.33 -10.63
C GLY A 324 0.14 -24.36 -10.95
N LYS A 325 0.99 -24.11 -11.94
CA LYS A 325 2.06 -25.04 -12.32
C LYS A 325 3.36 -24.71 -11.59
N ASP A 326 3.85 -25.65 -10.80
CA ASP A 326 5.18 -25.59 -10.20
C ASP A 326 6.26 -25.79 -11.27
N PHE A 327 7.40 -25.11 -11.14
CA PHE A 327 8.57 -25.34 -11.96
C PHE A 327 9.39 -26.52 -11.42
N ALA A 328 9.82 -27.40 -12.30
CA ALA A 328 10.65 -28.54 -12.00
C ALA A 328 12.14 -28.18 -11.99
N PHE A 329 12.87 -28.67 -10.99
CA PHE A 329 14.31 -28.42 -10.85
C PHE A 329 15.11 -29.69 -10.58
N LYS A 330 16.35 -29.71 -11.08
CA LYS A 330 17.43 -30.59 -10.63
C LYS A 330 18.34 -29.84 -9.68
N ILE A 331 18.80 -30.50 -8.63
CA ILE A 331 19.87 -29.99 -7.80
C ILE A 331 21.19 -30.27 -8.53
N ILE A 332 21.84 -29.22 -9.03
CA ILE A 332 23.15 -29.30 -9.70
C ILE A 332 24.26 -29.41 -8.65
N VAL A 333 24.18 -28.61 -7.59
CA VAL A 333 25.11 -28.64 -6.46
C VAL A 333 24.29 -28.68 -5.17
N GLN A 334 24.59 -29.64 -4.29
CA GLN A 334 23.94 -29.78 -3.00
C GLN A 334 24.88 -29.32 -1.88
N ASN A 335 24.35 -28.62 -0.88
CA ASN A 335 25.07 -28.09 0.29
C ASN A 335 26.26 -27.20 -0.08
N GLY A 336 26.15 -26.40 -1.15
CA GLY A 336 27.25 -25.59 -1.66
C GLY A 336 26.85 -24.61 -2.76
N GLU A 337 27.83 -23.79 -3.18
CA GLU A 337 27.63 -22.62 -4.05
C GLU A 337 28.43 -22.68 -5.37
N GLY A 338 28.91 -23.85 -5.76
CA GLY A 338 29.65 -24.05 -7.01
C GLY A 338 31.18 -23.96 -6.83
N GLN A 339 31.88 -23.38 -7.81
CA GLN A 339 33.36 -23.36 -7.84
C GLN A 339 33.99 -22.40 -6.82
N ALA A 340 33.25 -21.40 -6.34
CA ALA A 340 33.69 -20.52 -5.26
C ALA A 340 32.63 -20.43 -4.15
N PRO A 341 33.06 -20.33 -2.88
CA PRO A 341 32.14 -20.18 -1.76
C PRO A 341 31.67 -18.73 -1.61
N PHE A 342 30.59 -18.52 -0.88
CA PHE A 342 30.14 -17.22 -0.38
C PHE A 342 29.85 -16.19 -1.51
N ASN A 343 28.96 -16.55 -2.43
CA ASN A 343 28.58 -15.66 -3.54
C ASN A 343 27.72 -14.49 -3.02
N ILE A 344 28.03 -13.23 -3.28
CA ILE A 344 27.22 -12.12 -2.78
C ILE A 344 26.78 -11.20 -3.90
N LEU A 345 25.70 -10.48 -3.66
CA LEU A 345 25.47 -9.21 -4.32
C LEU A 345 26.34 -8.15 -3.62
N GLN A 346 27.11 -7.41 -4.40
CA GLN A 346 27.91 -6.28 -3.96
C GLN A 346 27.45 -4.99 -4.64
N ALA A 347 27.79 -3.85 -4.04
CA ALA A 347 27.55 -2.54 -4.65
C ALA A 347 28.27 -2.45 -6.01
N SER A 348 27.68 -1.72 -6.96
CA SER A 348 28.25 -1.59 -8.30
C SER A 348 29.32 -0.50 -8.40
N LEU A 349 30.32 -0.73 -9.25
CA LEU A 349 31.29 0.31 -9.63
C LEU A 349 30.58 1.55 -10.19
N GLU A 350 29.48 1.37 -10.92
CA GLU A 350 28.77 2.46 -11.57
C GLU A 350 28.21 3.46 -10.56
N ASP A 351 27.56 2.96 -9.51
CA ASP A 351 27.08 3.79 -8.41
C ASP A 351 28.26 4.48 -7.72
N ALA A 352 29.33 3.74 -7.43
CA ALA A 352 30.53 4.27 -6.80
C ALA A 352 31.16 5.44 -7.60
N ILE A 353 31.31 5.24 -8.91
CA ILE A 353 31.85 6.25 -9.84
C ILE A 353 30.87 7.39 -10.05
N GLY A 354 29.56 7.13 -10.08
CA GLY A 354 28.50 8.13 -10.17
C GLY A 354 28.54 9.08 -8.97
N VAL A 355 28.60 8.54 -7.75
CA VAL A 355 28.76 9.32 -6.51
C VAL A 355 30.07 10.10 -6.53
N ARG A 356 31.20 9.47 -6.83
CA ARG A 356 32.50 10.18 -6.92
C ARG A 356 32.43 11.35 -7.91
N THR A 357 31.78 11.14 -9.05
CA THR A 357 31.65 12.14 -10.11
C THR A 357 30.81 13.34 -9.66
N VAL A 358 29.68 13.09 -8.99
CA VAL A 358 28.78 14.16 -8.51
C VAL A 358 29.33 14.90 -7.29
N GLN A 359 30.27 14.30 -6.56
CA GLN A 359 31.01 14.97 -5.49
C GLN A 359 32.28 15.69 -5.96
N SER A 360 32.63 15.55 -7.25
CA SER A 360 33.81 16.16 -7.86
C SER A 360 33.43 17.11 -9.00
N LEU A 361 32.45 18.01 -8.81
CA LEU A 361 31.94 18.86 -9.91
C LEU A 361 32.96 19.94 -10.33
N ARG A 362 33.59 20.64 -9.38
CA ARG A 362 34.57 21.70 -9.67
C ARG A 362 35.65 21.78 -8.59
N LYS A 363 36.91 22.00 -8.96
CA LYS A 363 37.99 22.22 -7.98
C LYS A 363 37.84 23.57 -7.25
N THR A 364 37.97 23.57 -5.93
CA THR A 364 38.06 24.77 -5.07
C THR A 364 39.52 25.20 -4.92
N GLN A 365 39.79 26.50 -4.68
CA GLN A 365 41.14 26.96 -4.37
C GLN A 365 41.56 26.42 -2.99
N GLN A 366 42.70 25.72 -2.92
CA GLN A 366 43.24 25.21 -1.66
C GLN A 366 43.53 26.37 -0.70
N GLN A 367 43.00 26.30 0.52
CA GLN A 367 43.50 27.13 1.61
C GLN A 367 44.83 26.57 2.14
N PRO A 368 45.87 27.40 2.35
CA PRO A 368 47.15 26.92 2.86
C PRO A 368 46.98 26.26 4.25
N GLY A 369 47.38 24.98 4.37
CA GLY A 369 47.46 24.27 5.67
C GLY A 369 46.40 23.19 5.93
N HIS A 370 45.49 22.90 4.99
CA HIS A 370 44.54 21.78 5.12
C HIS A 370 45.03 20.52 4.38
N ILE A 371 45.04 19.38 5.08
CA ILE A 371 45.30 18.04 4.53
C ILE A 371 44.00 17.23 4.65
N ALA A 372 43.03 17.49 3.76
CA ALA A 372 41.75 16.77 3.67
C ALA A 372 41.14 16.98 2.25
N PRO A 373 40.22 16.12 1.77
CA PRO A 373 39.79 16.04 0.37
C PRO A 373 38.92 17.22 -0.14
N THR A 374 38.79 18.31 0.61
CA THR A 374 37.93 19.51 0.37
C THR A 374 38.31 20.37 -0.86
N THR A 375 39.04 19.80 -1.81
CA THR A 375 39.47 20.46 -3.05
C THR A 375 38.40 20.51 -4.13
N TYR A 376 37.16 20.09 -3.86
CA TYR A 376 36.05 20.09 -4.83
C TYR A 376 34.71 20.58 -4.24
N THR A 377 33.91 21.22 -5.10
CA THR A 377 32.49 21.49 -4.91
C THR A 377 31.68 20.28 -5.40
N GLY A 378 30.83 19.72 -4.54
CA GLY A 378 29.91 18.62 -4.83
C GLY A 378 28.44 18.97 -4.58
N LEU A 379 27.54 17.99 -4.63
CA LEU A 379 26.13 18.15 -4.23
C LEU A 379 25.91 18.07 -2.72
N PHE A 380 26.80 17.36 -2.01
CA PHE A 380 26.79 17.30 -0.55
C PHE A 380 28.19 17.61 -0.01
N THR A 381 28.25 18.29 1.13
CA THR A 381 29.44 18.42 1.95
C THR A 381 29.90 17.04 2.43
N GLU A 382 31.19 16.93 2.76
CA GLU A 382 31.77 15.68 3.30
C GLU A 382 31.06 15.22 4.57
N THR A 383 30.67 16.14 5.45
CA THR A 383 29.90 15.84 6.67
C THR A 383 28.56 15.19 6.34
N THR A 384 27.80 15.80 5.42
CA THR A 384 26.49 15.29 5.01
C THR A 384 26.61 13.96 4.27
N LEU A 385 27.59 13.83 3.38
CA LEU A 385 27.88 12.58 2.67
C LEU A 385 28.20 11.44 3.64
N ASN A 386 29.10 11.67 4.59
CA ASN A 386 29.47 10.67 5.60
C ASN A 386 28.28 10.29 6.48
N ALA A 387 27.44 11.26 6.85
CA ALA A 387 26.21 10.97 7.60
C ALA A 387 25.23 10.10 6.80
N ILE A 388 25.05 10.36 5.50
CA ILE A 388 24.22 9.54 4.61
C ILE A 388 24.78 8.11 4.52
N LEU A 389 26.09 7.96 4.30
CA LEU A 389 26.75 6.65 4.22
C LEU A 389 26.65 5.87 5.54
N MET A 390 26.64 6.56 6.67
CA MET A 390 26.53 5.94 7.99
C MET A 390 25.09 5.49 8.34
N VAL A 391 24.08 5.98 7.62
CA VAL A 391 22.72 5.45 7.75
C VAL A 391 22.71 4.04 7.17
N ASP A 392 22.51 3.04 8.03
CA ASP A 392 22.45 1.63 7.62
C ASP A 392 23.74 1.16 6.91
N PHE A 393 24.91 1.62 7.39
CA PHE A 393 26.19 1.44 6.69
C PHE A 393 26.60 -0.02 6.46
N TRP A 394 26.11 -0.94 7.30
CA TRP A 394 26.31 -2.38 7.18
C TRP A 394 25.47 -3.02 6.06
N ASN A 395 24.57 -2.26 5.42
CA ASN A 395 23.74 -2.70 4.33
C ASN A 395 24.08 -1.94 3.04
N PRO A 396 25.11 -2.40 2.31
CA PRO A 396 25.63 -1.69 1.14
C PRO A 396 24.65 -1.67 -0.02
N VAL A 397 23.89 -2.75 -0.24
CA VAL A 397 22.93 -2.88 -1.34
C VAL A 397 21.49 -2.72 -0.84
N TYR A 398 20.65 -2.02 -1.61
CA TYR A 398 19.20 -1.88 -1.36
C TYR A 398 18.83 -1.41 0.06
N SER A 399 19.56 -0.43 0.60
CA SER A 399 19.22 0.14 1.90
C SER A 399 17.89 0.89 1.86
N TRP A 400 16.86 0.30 2.46
CA TRP A 400 15.55 0.93 2.56
C TRP A 400 15.60 2.23 3.37
N LYS A 401 16.46 2.30 4.40
CA LYS A 401 16.60 3.48 5.26
C LYS A 401 17.13 4.68 4.47
N ARG A 402 18.17 4.47 3.65
CA ARG A 402 18.67 5.49 2.73
C ARG A 402 17.61 5.82 1.66
N GLY A 403 16.89 4.83 1.15
CA GLY A 403 15.77 5.05 0.23
C GLY A 403 14.65 5.96 0.76
N VAL A 404 14.26 5.81 2.03
CA VAL A 404 13.27 6.69 2.68
C VAL A 404 13.73 8.14 2.67
N LEU A 405 15.01 8.41 2.92
CA LEU A 405 15.53 9.78 2.92
C LEU A 405 15.40 10.49 1.57
N MET A 406 15.32 9.75 0.45
CA MET A 406 15.17 10.35 -0.88
C MET A 406 13.88 11.17 -1.04
N GLN A 407 12.82 10.87 -0.27
CA GLN A 407 11.57 11.63 -0.33
C GLN A 407 11.75 13.11 0.03
N TYR A 408 12.83 13.43 0.75
CA TYR A 408 13.15 14.80 1.17
C TYR A 408 14.00 15.56 0.16
N LEU A 409 14.53 14.89 -0.87
CA LEU A 409 15.32 15.54 -1.91
C LEU A 409 14.43 16.37 -2.84
N PRO A 410 14.84 17.61 -3.21
CA PRO A 410 14.12 18.39 -4.21
C PRO A 410 14.36 17.81 -5.63
N ARG A 411 13.38 17.93 -6.52
CA ARG A 411 13.52 17.51 -7.93
C ARG A 411 14.49 18.39 -8.74
N ALA A 412 14.62 19.65 -8.34
CA ALA A 412 15.50 20.64 -8.98
C ALA A 412 16.35 21.36 -7.93
N THR A 413 17.48 21.92 -8.34
CA THR A 413 18.37 22.71 -7.47
C THR A 413 18.96 23.90 -8.19
N THR A 414 19.22 24.96 -7.44
CA THR A 414 19.77 26.23 -7.93
C THR A 414 21.17 26.45 -7.35
N LEU A 415 22.10 26.91 -8.20
CA LEU A 415 23.44 27.30 -7.79
C LEU A 415 23.43 28.72 -7.23
N ASP A 416 23.92 28.89 -6.01
CA ASP A 416 24.15 30.20 -5.43
C ASP A 416 25.36 30.89 -6.11
N ALA A 417 25.13 32.09 -6.63
CA ALA A 417 26.14 32.80 -7.44
C ALA A 417 27.38 33.21 -6.63
N ALA A 418 27.24 33.48 -5.33
CA ALA A 418 28.32 33.98 -4.48
C ALA A 418 29.20 32.83 -3.94
N THR A 419 28.56 31.76 -3.47
CA THR A 419 29.22 30.62 -2.83
C THR A 419 29.58 29.51 -3.81
N GLN A 420 28.96 29.50 -5.01
CA GLN A 420 29.08 28.43 -6.00
C GLN A 420 28.65 27.07 -5.45
N VAL A 421 27.68 27.04 -4.54
CA VAL A 421 27.10 25.83 -3.93
C VAL A 421 25.63 25.69 -4.31
N TYR A 422 25.18 24.45 -4.56
CA TYR A 422 23.78 24.15 -4.84
C TYR A 422 22.92 24.15 -3.57
N ASP A 423 21.69 24.65 -3.65
CA ASP A 423 20.74 24.71 -2.52
C ASP A 423 20.16 23.35 -2.09
N LEU A 424 20.48 22.28 -2.83
CA LEU A 424 20.00 20.91 -2.61
C LEU A 424 20.23 20.41 -1.17
N GLU A 425 21.47 20.49 -0.68
CA GLU A 425 21.83 20.00 0.65
C GLU A 425 21.08 20.73 1.76
N ALA A 426 21.05 22.06 1.71
CA ALA A 426 20.38 22.88 2.71
C ALA A 426 18.87 22.58 2.75
N SER A 427 18.25 22.45 1.56
CA SER A 427 16.83 22.10 1.43
C SER A 427 16.55 20.70 1.99
N PHE A 428 17.38 19.71 1.65
CA PHE A 428 17.28 18.34 2.12
C PHE A 428 17.37 18.26 3.65
N ILE A 429 18.43 18.80 4.25
CA ILE A 429 18.64 18.78 5.70
C ILE A 429 17.50 19.50 6.43
N ALA A 430 17.07 20.66 5.93
CA ALA A 430 15.97 21.40 6.54
C ALA A 430 14.67 20.58 6.54
N LYS A 431 14.35 19.93 5.42
CA LYS A 431 13.17 19.06 5.31
C LYS A 431 13.24 17.86 6.25
N VAL A 432 14.38 17.16 6.32
CA VAL A 432 14.54 16.02 7.24
C VAL A 432 14.42 16.48 8.70
N LYS A 433 15.09 17.57 9.09
CA LYS A 433 14.99 18.14 10.45
C LYS A 433 13.58 18.61 10.80
N SER A 434 12.80 19.03 9.80
CA SER A 434 11.41 19.45 9.98
C SER A 434 10.41 18.30 10.06
N SER A 435 10.85 17.08 9.77
CA SER A 435 9.99 15.89 9.76
C SER A 435 9.40 15.60 11.15
N PRO A 436 8.20 15.01 11.22
CA PRO A 436 7.61 14.58 12.48
C PRO A 436 8.52 13.61 13.24
N TRP A 437 9.24 12.75 12.52
CA TRP A 437 10.15 11.74 13.09
C TRP A 437 11.30 12.37 13.87
N VAL A 438 11.90 13.44 13.35
CA VAL A 438 12.97 14.16 14.05
C VAL A 438 12.41 15.03 15.18
N LYS A 439 11.31 15.75 14.93
CA LYS A 439 10.67 16.61 15.94
C LYS A 439 10.21 15.85 17.18
N ASN A 440 9.73 14.63 16.98
CA ASN A 440 9.25 13.75 18.04
C ASN A 440 10.34 12.79 18.56
N GLN A 441 11.58 12.93 18.07
CA GLN A 441 12.75 12.15 18.50
C GLN A 441 12.55 10.62 18.40
N ILE A 442 11.93 10.16 17.32
CA ILE A 442 11.61 8.74 17.10
C ILE A 442 12.91 7.95 16.86
N VAL A 443 13.44 7.36 17.93
CA VAL A 443 14.66 6.54 17.91
C VAL A 443 14.45 5.34 16.98
N GLY A 444 15.33 5.18 15.99
CA GLY A 444 15.27 4.10 15.00
C GLY A 444 14.72 4.51 13.62
N SER A 445 14.04 5.66 13.51
CA SER A 445 13.64 6.20 12.19
C SER A 445 14.86 6.63 11.37
N PRO A 446 14.85 6.45 10.02
CA PRO A 446 15.94 6.89 9.16
C PRO A 446 16.25 8.39 9.29
N GLU A 447 15.22 9.21 9.44
CA GLU A 447 15.31 10.66 9.57
C GLU A 447 16.01 11.08 10.87
N TYR A 448 15.61 10.48 12.00
CA TYR A 448 16.24 10.75 13.29
C TYR A 448 17.68 10.22 13.32
N GLN A 449 17.91 9.02 12.78
CA GLN A 449 19.25 8.44 12.65
C GLN A 449 20.17 9.34 11.83
N PHE A 450 19.72 9.81 10.65
CA PHE A 450 20.48 10.72 9.81
C PHE A 450 20.86 12.03 10.53
N VAL A 451 19.91 12.66 11.23
CA VAL A 451 20.19 13.92 11.95
C VAL A 451 21.22 13.70 13.06
N LYS A 452 21.17 12.58 13.78
CA LYS A 452 22.19 12.24 14.78
C LYS A 452 23.55 11.98 14.17
N LEU A 453 23.60 11.26 13.05
CA LEU A 453 24.86 11.00 12.33
C LEU A 453 25.46 12.27 11.74
N LEU A 454 24.62 13.22 11.31
CA LEU A 454 25.03 14.54 10.82
C LEU A 454 25.70 15.39 11.93
N GLU A 455 25.29 15.21 13.18
CA GLU A 455 25.87 15.86 14.36
C GLU A 455 27.09 15.10 14.93
N THR A 456 27.37 13.91 14.41
CA THR A 456 28.44 13.02 14.91
C THR A 456 29.79 13.40 14.27
N PRO A 457 30.84 13.65 15.07
CA PRO A 457 32.19 13.92 14.57
C PRO A 457 32.77 12.74 13.75
N LEU A 458 33.60 13.06 12.75
CA LEU A 458 34.21 12.06 11.85
C LEU A 458 34.98 10.96 12.60
N ASP A 459 35.72 11.29 13.65
CA ASP A 459 36.49 10.31 14.43
C ASP A 459 35.58 9.30 15.14
N GLN A 460 34.35 9.69 15.50
CA GLN A 460 33.37 8.80 16.10
C GLN A 460 32.76 7.84 15.07
N HIS A 461 32.51 8.30 13.84
CA HIS A 461 32.11 7.42 12.74
C HIS A 461 33.18 6.34 12.48
N GLY A 462 34.46 6.74 12.39
CA GLY A 462 35.57 5.80 12.21
C GLY A 462 35.69 4.79 13.35
N LYS A 463 35.49 5.22 14.61
CA LYS A 463 35.44 4.32 15.78
C LYS A 463 34.28 3.34 15.71
N ALA A 464 33.10 3.77 15.26
CA ALA A 464 31.94 2.90 15.13
C ALA A 464 32.18 1.79 14.09
N ILE A 465 32.75 2.13 12.93
CA ILE A 465 33.13 1.15 11.90
C ILE A 465 34.18 0.18 12.45
N THR A 466 35.20 0.70 13.14
CA THR A 466 36.25 -0.12 13.76
C THR A 466 35.67 -1.13 14.77
N ALA A 467 34.78 -0.67 15.66
CA ALA A 467 34.14 -1.51 16.66
C ALA A 467 33.26 -2.60 16.02
N TYR A 468 32.55 -2.27 14.94
CA TYR A 468 31.75 -3.23 14.18
C TYR A 468 32.63 -4.35 13.59
N PHE A 469 33.76 -4.02 12.97
CA PHE A 469 34.68 -5.01 12.43
C PHE A 469 35.31 -5.90 13.50
N GLN A 470 35.72 -5.31 14.63
CA GLN A 470 36.24 -6.08 15.76
C GLN A 470 35.21 -7.06 16.31
N ALA A 471 33.92 -6.67 16.35
CA ALA A 471 32.84 -7.55 16.76
C ALA A 471 32.62 -8.73 15.80
N ILE A 472 32.67 -8.50 14.48
CA ILE A 472 32.59 -9.56 13.47
C ILE A 472 33.75 -10.54 13.62
N GLN A 473 34.99 -10.03 13.72
CA GLN A 473 36.18 -10.86 13.87
C GLN A 473 36.13 -11.69 15.15
N ALA A 474 35.70 -11.09 16.26
CA ALA A 474 35.51 -11.80 17.53
C ALA A 474 34.44 -12.89 17.42
N ARG A 475 33.33 -12.61 16.72
CA ARG A 475 32.25 -13.58 16.51
C ARG A 475 32.70 -14.77 15.66
N MET A 476 33.36 -14.51 14.53
CA MET A 476 33.91 -15.56 13.65
C MET A 476 34.94 -16.44 14.38
N LYS A 477 35.71 -15.86 15.31
CA LYS A 477 36.66 -16.61 16.14
C LYS A 477 35.98 -17.49 17.19
N ASN A 478 34.91 -16.99 17.83
CA ASN A 478 34.29 -17.66 18.96
C ASN A 478 33.21 -18.68 18.57
N ASP A 479 32.51 -18.45 17.45
CA ASP A 479 31.36 -19.25 17.01
C ASP A 479 31.29 -19.37 15.47
N GLY A 480 32.40 -19.78 14.86
CA GLY A 480 32.63 -19.59 13.42
C GLY A 480 31.61 -20.26 12.48
N ALA A 481 31.13 -21.47 12.76
CA ALA A 481 30.17 -22.16 11.88
C ALA A 481 28.76 -21.54 11.95
N SER A 482 28.28 -21.22 13.16
CA SER A 482 27.00 -20.55 13.40
C SER A 482 27.01 -19.11 12.86
N ALA A 483 28.09 -18.36 13.12
CA ALA A 483 28.28 -17.02 12.58
C ALA A 483 28.31 -17.04 11.04
N LEU A 484 28.98 -18.02 10.43
CA LEU A 484 28.99 -18.17 8.98
C LEU A 484 27.62 -18.54 8.42
N GLY A 485 26.84 -19.36 9.13
CA GLY A 485 25.45 -19.67 8.79
C GLY A 485 24.59 -18.41 8.69
N ASP A 486 24.70 -17.49 9.64
CA ASP A 486 24.01 -16.20 9.59
C ASP A 486 24.43 -15.35 8.40
N TYR A 487 25.74 -15.25 8.14
CA TYR A 487 26.25 -14.43 7.05
C TYR A 487 25.88 -15.00 5.67
N LEU A 488 25.88 -16.33 5.51
CA LEU A 488 25.35 -17.01 4.32
C LEU A 488 23.84 -16.80 4.18
N SER A 489 23.11 -16.81 5.28
CA SER A 489 21.67 -16.52 5.28
C SER A 489 21.40 -15.08 4.84
N LEU A 490 22.17 -14.10 5.33
CA LEU A 490 22.09 -12.71 4.88
C LEU A 490 22.49 -12.55 3.41
N ALA A 491 23.49 -13.29 2.93
CA ALA A 491 23.87 -13.30 1.51
C ALA A 491 22.71 -13.82 0.64
N GLU A 492 22.08 -14.91 1.06
CA GLU A 492 20.93 -15.51 0.40
C GLU A 492 19.73 -14.55 0.36
N SER A 493 19.48 -13.80 1.43
CA SER A 493 18.39 -12.82 1.48
C SER A 493 18.55 -11.72 0.44
N ARG A 494 19.78 -11.23 0.28
CA ARG A 494 20.11 -10.22 -0.72
C ARG A 494 19.93 -10.78 -2.13
N ARG A 495 20.38 -12.02 -2.40
CA ARG A 495 20.15 -12.70 -3.68
C ARG A 495 18.65 -12.83 -4.00
N ARG A 496 17.81 -13.15 -3.02
CA ARG A 496 16.34 -13.21 -3.17
C ARG A 496 15.72 -11.89 -3.64
N ILE A 497 16.24 -10.75 -3.19
CA ILE A 497 15.76 -9.42 -3.62
C ILE A 497 16.03 -9.19 -5.12
N TYR A 498 17.11 -9.78 -5.64
CA TYR A 498 17.57 -9.58 -7.01
C TYR A 498 16.96 -10.56 -8.03
N ARG A 499 16.70 -11.81 -7.65
CA ARG A 499 16.09 -12.86 -8.52
C ARG A 499 14.82 -12.44 -9.30
N PRO A 500 13.90 -11.62 -8.76
CA PRO A 500 12.72 -11.13 -9.47
C PRO A 500 12.98 -10.28 -10.72
N LEU A 501 14.19 -9.74 -10.89
CA LEU A 501 14.46 -8.79 -11.95
C LEU A 501 14.50 -9.51 -13.30
N PRO A 502 13.85 -8.97 -14.35
CA PRO A 502 13.82 -9.55 -15.70
C PRO A 502 15.15 -9.33 -16.40
N LEU A 503 16.19 -9.98 -15.91
CA LEU A 503 17.51 -10.06 -16.52
C LEU A 503 17.72 -11.53 -16.89
N ASP A 504 18.06 -11.80 -18.15
CA ASP A 504 18.37 -13.15 -18.65
C ASP A 504 19.68 -13.64 -18.03
N GLU A 505 19.62 -14.03 -16.76
CA GLU A 505 20.72 -14.63 -16.02
C GLU A 505 20.57 -16.15 -15.98
N PHE A 506 21.68 -16.88 -16.04
CA PHE A 506 21.66 -18.33 -15.96
C PHE A 506 21.16 -18.75 -14.57
N ASP A 507 20.26 -19.73 -14.51
CA ASP A 507 19.72 -20.29 -13.26
C ASP A 507 20.81 -20.75 -12.27
N SER A 508 22.02 -21.05 -12.78
CA SER A 508 23.20 -21.48 -12.05
C SER A 508 24.08 -20.36 -11.47
N THR A 509 23.82 -19.08 -11.80
CA THR A 509 24.70 -17.95 -11.44
C THR A 509 24.67 -17.62 -9.95
N LEU A 510 23.53 -17.81 -9.29
CA LEU A 510 23.34 -17.51 -7.87
C LEU A 510 22.81 -18.74 -7.11
N PRO A 511 23.47 -19.14 -6.00
CA PRO A 511 22.99 -20.25 -5.17
C PRO A 511 21.64 -19.90 -4.52
N LYS A 512 20.87 -20.94 -4.21
CA LYS A 512 19.51 -20.93 -3.65
C LYS A 512 19.45 -21.83 -2.41
N VAL A 513 18.37 -21.76 -1.65
CA VAL A 513 18.08 -22.72 -0.56
C VAL A 513 16.96 -23.67 -1.01
N ALA A 514 17.18 -24.98 -0.91
CA ALA A 514 16.33 -26.01 -1.51
C ALA A 514 15.01 -26.32 -0.76
N THR A 515 14.73 -25.69 0.38
CA THR A 515 13.58 -26.04 1.24
C THR A 515 12.41 -25.07 1.08
N GLU A 516 11.17 -25.59 1.06
CA GLU A 516 9.88 -24.85 0.98
C GLU A 516 9.61 -23.88 2.15
N ASN A 517 10.53 -23.75 3.11
CA ASN A 517 10.41 -22.81 4.22
C ASN A 517 10.80 -21.40 3.75
N ASP A 518 9.92 -20.81 2.96
CA ASP A 518 10.06 -19.49 2.32
C ASP A 518 9.95 -18.30 3.28
N ALA A 519 10.23 -18.54 4.55
CA ALA A 519 10.15 -17.52 5.56
C ALA A 519 11.39 -17.57 6.43
N MET A 520 12.42 -16.91 5.92
CA MET A 520 13.32 -16.05 6.66
C MET A 520 13.93 -15.04 5.69
N LEU A 521 14.18 -13.83 6.22
CA LEU A 521 15.40 -13.03 6.00
C LEU A 521 15.17 -11.52 5.74
N PHE A 522 14.54 -10.86 6.72
CA PHE A 522 15.08 -9.60 7.22
C PHE A 522 15.42 -9.80 8.70
N ALA A 523 16.62 -10.33 8.98
CA ALA A 523 17.18 -10.33 10.32
C ALA A 523 18.70 -10.13 10.22
N LEU A 524 19.17 -8.99 10.71
CA LEU A 524 20.49 -8.86 11.33
C LEU A 524 20.54 -9.80 12.57
N PRO A 525 21.71 -9.98 13.20
CA PRO A 525 22.36 -11.27 13.47
C PRO A 525 21.51 -12.26 14.31
N ALA A 526 21.81 -13.57 14.24
CA ALA A 526 21.20 -14.69 14.99
C ALA A 526 20.42 -14.19 16.20
N SER A 527 19.10 -14.15 16.07
CA SER A 527 18.27 -13.79 17.21
C SER A 527 18.49 -14.88 18.24
N LYS A 528 19.21 -14.55 19.31
CA LYS A 528 19.14 -15.20 20.62
C LYS A 528 17.73 -15.76 20.79
N THR A 529 17.58 -17.06 21.08
CA THR A 529 16.27 -17.63 21.39
C THR A 529 15.65 -16.79 22.51
N PRO A 530 14.53 -16.08 22.28
CA PRO A 530 14.02 -15.14 23.25
C PRO A 530 13.61 -15.87 24.52
N ASN A 531 13.83 -15.27 25.68
CA ASN A 531 13.41 -15.80 26.97
C ASN A 531 12.51 -14.82 27.73
N TRP A 532 11.80 -15.33 28.74
CA TRP A 532 10.85 -14.52 29.49
C TRP A 532 11.51 -13.31 30.14
N THR A 533 12.61 -13.51 30.85
CA THR A 533 13.21 -12.49 31.74
C THR A 533 13.83 -11.34 30.96
N ASP A 534 14.56 -11.65 29.91
CA ASP A 534 15.36 -10.67 29.18
C ASP A 534 14.63 -10.07 27.99
N ASP A 535 13.70 -10.83 27.38
CA ASP A 535 13.16 -10.50 26.07
C ASP A 535 11.65 -10.28 26.11
N ILE A 536 10.85 -11.08 26.83
CA ILE A 536 9.37 -10.93 26.82
C ILE A 536 8.85 -9.97 27.88
N LEU A 537 9.29 -10.11 29.12
CA LEU A 537 8.85 -9.25 30.22
C LEU A 537 9.18 -7.77 29.93
N PRO A 538 10.34 -7.40 29.33
CA PRO A 538 10.61 -6.01 28.97
C PRO A 538 9.70 -5.46 27.87
N LEU A 539 9.26 -6.27 26.89
CA LEU A 539 8.29 -5.81 25.87
C LEU A 539 6.93 -5.41 26.49
N ILE A 540 6.62 -5.93 27.67
CA ILE A 540 5.38 -5.66 28.40
C ILE A 540 5.58 -4.52 29.41
N THR A 541 6.63 -4.61 30.21
CA THR A 541 6.87 -3.70 31.35
C THR A 541 7.59 -2.41 30.98
N ASN A 542 8.38 -2.42 29.90
CA ASN A 542 9.17 -1.30 29.42
C ASN A 542 9.36 -1.34 27.88
N PRO A 543 8.26 -1.25 27.11
CA PRO A 543 8.26 -1.40 25.65
C PRO A 543 9.14 -0.35 24.95
N HIS A 544 10.13 -0.80 24.19
CA HIS A 544 11.15 0.08 23.60
C HIS A 544 10.63 0.95 22.44
N TRP A 545 9.49 0.63 21.84
CA TRP A 545 8.90 1.38 20.71
C TRP A 545 7.91 2.46 21.13
N VAL A 546 7.50 2.49 22.41
CA VAL A 546 6.54 3.45 22.94
C VAL A 546 7.19 4.81 23.20
N LEU A 547 6.49 5.88 22.86
CA LEU A 547 6.95 7.25 23.11
C LEU A 547 6.62 7.70 24.53
N GLY A 548 7.55 8.43 25.17
CA GLY A 548 7.38 8.95 26.53
C GLY A 548 7.90 8.00 27.60
N ASP A 549 7.17 7.87 28.72
CA ASP A 549 7.54 6.99 29.83
C ASP A 549 7.05 5.56 29.57
N ALA A 550 7.92 4.74 28.98
CA ALA A 550 7.63 3.36 28.64
C ALA A 550 7.29 2.50 29.87
N SER A 551 7.87 2.79 31.05
CA SER A 551 7.59 2.03 32.27
C SER A 551 6.20 2.34 32.82
N ALA A 552 5.80 3.62 32.78
CA ALA A 552 4.44 4.02 33.14
C ALA A 552 3.40 3.42 32.18
N LYS A 553 3.69 3.38 30.87
CA LYS A 553 2.84 2.78 29.85
C LYS A 553 2.71 1.26 30.03
N GLY A 554 3.82 0.56 30.30
CA GLY A 554 3.78 -0.87 30.61
C GLY A 554 2.97 -1.18 31.86
N THR A 555 3.11 -0.37 32.92
CA THR A 555 2.32 -0.48 34.15
C THR A 555 0.83 -0.30 33.87
N TYR A 556 0.48 0.73 33.10
CA TYR A 556 -0.89 0.97 32.67
C TYR A 556 -1.47 -0.22 31.87
N TRP A 557 -0.73 -0.78 30.91
CA TRP A 557 -1.19 -1.95 30.14
C TRP A 557 -1.44 -3.17 31.03
N ILE A 558 -0.56 -3.43 32.01
CA ILE A 558 -0.72 -4.53 32.96
C ILE A 558 -1.97 -4.30 33.83
N GLU A 559 -2.18 -3.08 34.34
CA GLU A 559 -3.34 -2.73 35.16
C GLU A 559 -4.64 -2.86 34.37
N GLU A 560 -4.70 -2.33 33.14
CA GLU A 560 -5.88 -2.43 32.28
C GLU A 560 -6.19 -3.89 31.95
N MET A 561 -5.21 -4.69 31.54
CA MET A 561 -5.45 -6.09 31.20
C MET A 561 -5.85 -6.94 32.41
N LYS A 562 -5.35 -6.59 33.60
CA LYS A 562 -5.78 -7.19 34.86
C LYS A 562 -7.20 -6.78 35.24
N ASN A 563 -7.57 -5.52 35.04
CA ASN A 563 -8.90 -4.99 35.36
C ASN A 563 -9.98 -5.51 34.40
N TRP A 564 -9.72 -5.51 33.10
CA TRP A 564 -10.71 -5.86 32.06
C TRP A 564 -10.79 -7.36 31.79
N MET A 565 -9.66 -8.07 31.78
CA MET A 565 -9.59 -9.47 31.34
C MET A 565 -9.11 -10.42 32.43
N GLY A 566 -8.69 -9.90 33.60
CA GLY A 566 -8.07 -10.70 34.66
C GLY A 566 -6.72 -11.30 34.26
N TRP A 567 -6.02 -10.71 33.27
CA TRP A 567 -4.75 -11.23 32.76
C TRP A 567 -3.58 -10.52 33.42
N CYS A 568 -2.71 -11.29 34.06
CA CYS A 568 -1.49 -10.78 34.69
C CYS A 568 -0.33 -10.87 33.69
N LEU A 569 -0.16 -9.83 32.87
CA LEU A 569 0.87 -9.79 31.81
C LEU A 569 2.31 -9.76 32.34
N ASP A 570 2.50 -9.46 33.63
CA ASP A 570 3.77 -9.54 34.34
C ASP A 570 4.07 -10.94 34.92
N ASN A 571 3.15 -11.90 34.76
CA ASN A 571 3.29 -13.28 35.24
C ASN A 571 3.48 -14.27 34.09
N MET A 572 4.65 -14.91 34.04
CA MET A 572 5.02 -15.88 33.00
C MET A 572 4.01 -17.03 32.85
N ASP A 573 3.50 -17.58 33.95
CA ASP A 573 2.63 -18.75 33.92
C ASP A 573 1.25 -18.41 33.34
N ASP A 574 0.73 -17.21 33.62
CA ASP A 574 -0.53 -16.74 33.06
C ASP A 574 -0.38 -16.38 31.57
N VAL A 575 0.73 -15.72 31.19
CA VAL A 575 1.04 -15.44 29.78
C VAL A 575 1.25 -16.72 28.99
N LYS A 576 1.99 -17.70 29.52
CA LYS A 576 2.20 -19.02 28.91
C LYS A 576 0.89 -19.75 28.66
N LYS A 577 -0.03 -19.74 29.63
CA LYS A 577 -1.36 -20.38 29.51
C LYS A 577 -2.21 -19.79 28.39
N ARG A 578 -1.97 -18.52 28.03
CA ARG A 578 -2.79 -17.73 27.09
C ARG A 578 -2.02 -17.25 25.87
N ALA A 579 -0.85 -17.80 25.60
CA ALA A 579 0.10 -17.27 24.62
C ALA A 579 -0.50 -17.11 23.22
N GLU A 580 -1.26 -18.10 22.75
CA GLU A 580 -1.95 -18.02 21.45
C GLU A 580 -2.97 -16.88 21.40
N GLY A 581 -3.81 -16.75 22.43
CA GLY A 581 -4.79 -15.68 22.53
C GLY A 581 -4.14 -14.30 22.66
N ILE A 582 -3.12 -14.15 23.49
CA ILE A 582 -2.35 -12.90 23.63
C ILE A 582 -1.74 -12.50 22.29
N TYR A 583 -1.09 -13.43 21.59
CA TYR A 583 -0.51 -13.17 20.27
C TYR A 583 -1.58 -12.74 19.25
N GLN A 584 -2.75 -13.38 19.24
CA GLN A 584 -3.88 -12.97 18.40
C GLN A 584 -4.38 -11.56 18.73
N HIS A 585 -4.47 -11.20 20.01
CA HIS A 585 -4.86 -9.86 20.43
C HIS A 585 -3.84 -8.79 20.06
N LEU A 586 -2.54 -9.06 20.24
CA LEU A 586 -1.45 -8.17 19.85
C LEU A 586 -1.42 -7.99 18.32
N ARG A 587 -1.55 -9.09 17.55
CA ARG A 587 -1.53 -9.05 16.08
C ARG A 587 -2.78 -8.39 15.48
N SER A 588 -3.94 -8.56 16.11
CA SER A 588 -5.20 -7.89 15.74
C SER A 588 -5.30 -6.44 16.24
N LYS A 589 -4.25 -5.93 16.91
CA LYS A 589 -4.18 -4.60 17.53
C LYS A 589 -5.36 -4.31 18.46
N SER A 590 -5.88 -5.36 19.10
CA SER A 590 -6.82 -5.22 20.23
C SER A 590 -6.09 -5.13 21.57
N MET A 591 -4.78 -5.38 21.57
CA MET A 591 -3.86 -5.11 22.67
C MET A 591 -2.58 -4.43 22.17
N PRO A 592 -1.93 -3.58 22.99
CA PRO A 592 -2.42 -3.08 24.28
C PRO A 592 -3.67 -2.20 24.14
N ILE A 593 -4.42 -2.03 25.23
CA ILE A 593 -5.52 -1.06 25.28
C ILE A 593 -4.86 0.32 25.35
N THR A 594 -4.97 1.09 24.27
CA THR A 594 -4.30 2.38 24.09
C THR A 594 -5.08 3.27 23.12
N ASP A 595 -4.98 4.58 23.31
CA ASP A 595 -5.49 5.62 22.42
C ASP A 595 -4.45 6.10 21.37
N ASP A 596 -3.18 5.69 21.51
CA ASP A 596 -2.11 5.98 20.55
C ASP A 596 -1.79 4.75 19.68
N PRO A 597 -2.08 4.77 18.37
CA PRO A 597 -1.77 3.65 17.48
C PRO A 597 -0.27 3.31 17.35
N GLN A 598 0.64 4.18 17.81
CA GLN A 598 2.07 3.90 17.87
C GLN A 598 2.45 2.98 19.04
N ASP A 599 1.55 2.81 20.02
CA ASP A 599 1.77 1.93 21.17
C ASP A 599 1.58 0.44 20.81
N TYR A 600 0.97 0.11 19.65
CA TYR A 600 0.77 -1.27 19.20
C TYR A 600 2.10 -1.99 18.94
N TRP A 601 2.12 -3.30 19.23
CA TRP A 601 3.33 -4.10 19.09
C TRP A 601 3.81 -4.13 17.63
N PRO A 602 5.07 -3.73 17.35
CA PRO A 602 5.64 -3.87 16.02
C PRO A 602 5.84 -5.36 15.67
N GLU A 603 5.94 -5.67 14.37
CA GLU A 603 6.10 -7.05 13.90
C GLU A 603 7.31 -7.75 14.55
N GLU A 604 8.39 -7.01 14.80
CA GLU A 604 9.57 -7.53 15.50
C GLU A 604 9.24 -8.03 16.92
N ALA A 605 8.44 -7.28 17.68
CA ALA A 605 8.03 -7.66 19.03
C ALA A 605 7.05 -8.85 19.00
N LEU A 606 6.13 -8.88 18.03
CA LEU A 606 5.22 -10.01 17.80
C LEU A 606 5.99 -11.29 17.48
N GLU A 607 6.97 -11.21 16.59
CA GLU A 607 7.79 -12.35 16.20
C GLU A 607 8.70 -12.81 17.35
N THR A 608 9.19 -11.88 18.18
CA THR A 608 9.93 -12.21 19.41
C THR A 608 9.05 -13.02 20.37
N PHE A 609 7.80 -12.60 20.59
CA PHE A 609 6.83 -13.33 21.41
C PHE A 609 6.47 -14.70 20.83
N ARG A 610 6.22 -14.77 19.52
CA ARG A 610 5.94 -16.02 18.79
C ARG A 610 7.10 -17.02 18.93
N ASN A 611 8.32 -16.54 18.73
CA ASN A 611 9.53 -17.36 18.79
C ASN A 611 9.80 -17.85 20.23
N TRP A 612 9.55 -17.03 21.26
CA TRP A 612 9.61 -17.48 22.66
C TRP A 612 8.60 -18.59 22.97
N ALA A 613 7.35 -18.42 22.55
CA ALA A 613 6.31 -19.42 22.75
C ALA A 613 6.69 -20.74 22.06
N ASN A 614 7.08 -20.67 20.79
CA ASN A 614 7.47 -21.85 20.01
C ASN A 614 8.76 -22.52 20.47
N ALA A 615 9.62 -21.81 21.19
CA ALA A 615 10.82 -22.36 21.83
C ALA A 615 10.52 -23.18 23.11
N GLY A 616 9.25 -23.28 23.52
CA GLY A 616 8.84 -24.01 24.72
C GLY A 616 8.80 -23.15 26.00
N PHE A 617 8.70 -21.82 25.84
CA PHE A 617 8.64 -20.83 26.92
C PHE A 617 9.87 -20.85 27.87
N PRO A 618 11.11 -20.70 27.36
CA PRO A 618 12.29 -20.60 28.23
C PRO A 618 12.17 -19.36 29.14
N LYS A 619 12.46 -19.52 30.44
CA LYS A 619 12.38 -18.41 31.42
C LYS A 619 13.63 -17.55 31.39
N SER A 620 14.79 -18.17 31.18
CA SER A 620 16.10 -17.54 31.14
C SER A 620 16.94 -18.07 29.98
N ALA A 621 18.06 -17.42 29.68
CA ALA A 621 18.97 -17.84 28.62
C ALA A 621 19.64 -19.21 28.88
N GLN A 622 19.56 -19.74 30.10
CA GLN A 622 20.13 -21.02 30.51
C GLN A 622 19.17 -22.21 30.37
N ASP A 623 17.88 -21.96 30.11
CA ASP A 623 16.88 -23.02 30.02
C ASP A 623 16.94 -23.76 28.70
N THR A 624 16.81 -25.09 28.76
CA THR A 624 16.75 -25.94 27.56
C THR A 624 15.46 -25.69 26.78
N THR A 625 15.59 -25.38 25.50
CA THR A 625 14.45 -25.17 24.60
C THR A 625 13.78 -26.49 24.24
N THR A 626 12.46 -26.48 24.12
CA THR A 626 11.67 -27.63 23.66
C THR A 626 10.81 -27.17 22.48
N PRO A 627 11.37 -27.14 21.26
CA PRO A 627 10.68 -26.57 20.11
C PRO A 627 9.35 -27.28 19.83
N SER A 628 8.27 -26.52 19.77
CA SER A 628 6.94 -26.99 19.38
C SER A 628 6.18 -25.86 18.71
N THR A 629 5.39 -26.16 17.68
CA THR A 629 4.61 -25.13 16.98
C THR A 629 3.35 -24.83 17.79
N ILE A 630 3.45 -23.86 18.70
CA ILE A 630 2.33 -23.38 19.53
C ILE A 630 1.57 -22.27 18.79
N ILE A 631 2.31 -21.36 18.15
CA ILE A 631 1.77 -20.24 17.39
C ILE A 631 2.29 -20.36 15.95
N PRO A 632 1.45 -20.73 14.97
CA PRO A 632 1.88 -20.90 13.58
C PRO A 632 2.28 -19.56 12.95
N ARG A 633 3.12 -19.62 11.92
CA ARG A 633 3.50 -18.44 11.15
C ARG A 633 2.28 -17.93 10.34
N PRO A 634 2.00 -16.62 10.32
CA PRO A 634 0.83 -16.09 9.63
C PRO A 634 0.98 -16.22 8.10
N LEU A 635 -0.09 -16.66 7.44
CA LEU A 635 -0.14 -16.99 6.00
C LEU A 635 -0.08 -15.78 5.04
N LYS A 636 -0.06 -14.54 5.54
CA LYS A 636 -0.02 -13.33 4.70
C LYS A 636 1.02 -12.32 5.18
N PRO A 637 1.77 -11.67 4.26
CA PRO A 637 2.63 -10.53 4.59
C PRO A 637 1.82 -9.33 5.08
N ALA A 638 2.52 -8.37 5.69
CA ALA A 638 1.93 -7.18 6.30
C ALA A 638 0.94 -6.46 5.35
N PRO A 639 -0.23 -6.01 5.82
CA PRO A 639 -1.12 -5.21 4.99
C PRO A 639 -0.43 -3.89 4.64
N THR A 640 -0.11 -3.68 3.35
CA THR A 640 0.10 -2.33 2.81
C THR A 640 -1.21 -1.58 2.91
N PHE A 641 -1.21 -0.37 3.49
CA PHE A 641 -2.43 0.41 3.63
C PHE A 641 -3.11 0.61 2.27
N LYS A 642 -4.34 0.11 2.13
CA LYS A 642 -5.19 0.44 0.97
C LYS A 642 -5.70 1.87 1.15
N VAL A 643 -5.52 2.74 0.16
CA VAL A 643 -5.97 4.15 0.24
C VAL A 643 -7.23 4.33 -0.58
N ARG A 644 -8.37 4.59 0.09
CA ARG A 644 -9.62 5.00 -0.57
C ARG A 644 -9.52 6.46 -0.98
N ARG A 645 -9.66 6.75 -2.26
CA ARG A 645 -9.59 8.10 -2.83
C ARG A 645 -10.98 8.61 -3.19
N ASP A 646 -11.14 9.92 -3.24
CA ASP A 646 -12.34 10.53 -3.83
C ASP A 646 -12.41 10.10 -5.30
N ILE A 647 -13.55 9.56 -5.74
CA ILE A 647 -13.76 9.13 -7.13
C ILE A 647 -13.56 10.31 -8.10
N MET A 648 -13.84 11.54 -7.67
CA MET A 648 -13.62 12.76 -8.44
C MET A 648 -12.13 13.16 -8.55
N SER A 649 -11.23 12.51 -7.79
CA SER A 649 -9.78 12.72 -7.83
C SER A 649 -9.02 11.71 -8.70
N LEU A 650 -9.72 10.69 -9.22
CA LEU A 650 -9.11 9.65 -10.05
C LEU A 650 -8.91 10.16 -11.48
N SER A 651 -7.76 9.83 -12.07
CA SER A 651 -7.55 9.90 -13.52
C SER A 651 -8.44 8.89 -14.25
N LYS A 652 -8.57 9.04 -15.57
CA LYS A 652 -9.36 8.10 -16.39
C LYS A 652 -8.78 6.69 -16.33
N GLU A 653 -7.45 6.59 -16.27
CA GLU A 653 -6.71 5.35 -16.18
C GLU A 653 -6.93 4.68 -14.82
N GLU A 654 -6.84 5.43 -13.72
CA GLU A 654 -7.13 4.92 -12.38
C GLU A 654 -8.61 4.47 -12.23
N LEU A 655 -9.55 5.24 -12.79
CA LEU A 655 -10.97 4.88 -12.80
C LEU A 655 -11.22 3.60 -13.63
N ALA A 656 -10.57 3.47 -14.79
CA ALA A 656 -10.69 2.30 -15.65
C ALA A 656 -10.21 1.02 -14.96
N VAL A 657 -9.19 1.11 -14.09
CA VAL A 657 -8.78 -0.03 -13.23
C VAL A 657 -9.93 -0.42 -12.30
N TYR A 658 -10.52 0.53 -11.56
CA TYR A 658 -11.65 0.21 -10.67
C TYR A 658 -12.84 -0.37 -11.44
N GLN A 659 -13.21 0.21 -12.58
CA GLN A 659 -14.25 -0.30 -13.47
C GLN A 659 -13.96 -1.74 -13.91
N SER A 660 -12.73 -2.02 -14.37
CA SER A 660 -12.33 -3.37 -14.79
C SER A 660 -12.47 -4.40 -13.68
N LYS A 661 -12.26 -4.03 -12.41
CA LYS A 661 -12.44 -4.96 -11.29
C LYS A 661 -13.91 -5.32 -11.07
N LEU A 662 -14.81 -4.35 -11.23
CA LEU A 662 -16.26 -4.60 -11.15
C LEU A 662 -16.72 -5.45 -12.35
N ASP A 663 -16.21 -5.18 -13.55
CA ASP A 663 -16.55 -5.92 -14.76
C ASP A 663 -15.99 -7.36 -14.74
N ASP A 664 -14.67 -7.53 -14.60
CA ASP A 664 -14.02 -8.82 -14.76
C ASP A 664 -14.20 -9.74 -13.54
N ILE A 665 -14.13 -9.20 -12.32
CA ILE A 665 -14.12 -10.00 -11.08
C ILE A 665 -15.54 -10.14 -10.52
N LEU A 666 -16.27 -9.04 -10.37
CA LEU A 666 -17.63 -9.09 -9.81
C LEU A 666 -18.68 -9.43 -10.87
N GLN A 667 -18.40 -9.16 -12.14
CA GLN A 667 -19.31 -9.35 -13.27
C GLN A 667 -20.67 -8.71 -13.00
N VAL A 668 -20.66 -7.40 -12.74
CA VAL A 668 -21.86 -6.65 -12.33
C VAL A 668 -22.99 -6.67 -13.35
N SER A 669 -22.67 -6.92 -14.61
CA SER A 669 -23.60 -6.98 -15.74
C SER A 669 -24.13 -8.40 -16.03
N VAL A 670 -23.81 -9.40 -15.17
CA VAL A 670 -24.13 -10.82 -15.38
C VAL A 670 -25.00 -11.37 -14.25
N LEU A 671 -26.05 -12.12 -14.60
CA LEU A 671 -26.91 -12.80 -13.61
C LEU A 671 -26.20 -13.98 -12.97
N GLY A 672 -26.46 -14.21 -11.68
CA GLY A 672 -25.81 -15.28 -10.90
C GLY A 672 -24.32 -15.05 -10.64
N SER A 673 -23.81 -13.84 -10.90
CA SER A 673 -22.42 -13.48 -10.63
C SER A 673 -22.15 -13.19 -9.16
N LYS A 674 -20.87 -12.97 -8.84
CA LYS A 674 -20.46 -12.53 -7.50
C LYS A 674 -21.12 -11.20 -7.10
N TRP A 675 -21.40 -10.31 -8.05
CA TRP A 675 -22.16 -9.09 -7.78
C TRP A 675 -23.57 -9.36 -7.26
N GLN A 676 -24.29 -10.30 -7.88
CA GLN A 676 -25.65 -10.68 -7.44
C GLN A 676 -25.61 -11.33 -6.05
N GLU A 677 -24.60 -12.16 -5.77
CA GLU A 677 -24.39 -12.71 -4.42
C GLU A 677 -24.12 -11.60 -3.37
N LEU A 678 -23.34 -10.59 -3.72
CA LEU A 678 -23.03 -9.44 -2.85
C LEU A 678 -24.25 -8.55 -2.62
N GLY A 679 -25.10 -8.37 -3.64
CA GLY A 679 -26.39 -7.68 -3.49
C GLY A 679 -27.28 -8.43 -2.51
N LEU A 680 -27.45 -9.74 -2.70
CA LEU A 680 -28.21 -10.61 -1.78
C LEU A 680 -27.63 -10.61 -0.36
N LEU A 681 -26.31 -10.60 -0.22
CA LEU A 681 -25.64 -10.54 1.08
C LEU A 681 -26.11 -9.31 1.86
N HIS A 682 -26.15 -8.14 1.23
CA HIS A 682 -26.69 -6.94 1.86
C HIS A 682 -28.18 -7.07 2.14
N THR A 683 -28.98 -7.41 1.12
CA THR A 683 -30.44 -7.58 1.23
C THR A 683 -30.84 -8.45 2.44
N GLU A 684 -30.10 -9.52 2.70
CA GLU A 684 -30.44 -10.51 3.71
C GLU A 684 -29.81 -10.25 5.08
N TRP A 685 -28.68 -9.52 5.13
CA TRP A 685 -27.87 -9.43 6.34
C TRP A 685 -27.54 -8.04 6.84
N CYS A 686 -27.86 -6.99 6.09
CA CYS A 686 -27.58 -5.62 6.53
C CYS A 686 -28.23 -5.33 7.89
N LEU A 687 -27.53 -4.55 8.69
CA LEU A 687 -27.99 -4.07 9.97
C LEU A 687 -28.33 -2.59 9.83
N HIS A 688 -29.58 -2.24 10.11
CA HIS A 688 -30.09 -0.87 10.13
C HIS A 688 -30.81 -0.62 11.46
N TYR A 689 -30.94 0.64 11.84
CA TYR A 689 -31.57 1.15 13.05
C TYR A 689 -30.89 0.73 14.36
N GLN A 690 -29.57 0.52 14.34
CA GLN A 690 -28.77 0.11 15.49
C GLN A 690 -27.32 0.61 15.40
N GLU A 691 -26.57 0.56 16.50
CA GLU A 691 -25.15 0.96 16.57
C GLU A 691 -24.29 0.28 15.49
N ALA A 692 -24.64 -0.96 15.14
CA ALA A 692 -23.93 -1.77 14.17
C ALA A 692 -24.00 -1.24 12.73
N THR A 693 -24.92 -0.32 12.39
CA THR A 693 -25.22 0.05 10.99
C THR A 693 -23.95 0.37 10.20
N PHE A 694 -23.20 1.41 10.56
CA PHE A 694 -22.02 1.82 9.79
C PHE A 694 -20.84 0.86 9.92
N LEU A 695 -20.75 0.12 11.02
CA LEU A 695 -19.69 -0.86 11.26
C LEU A 695 -19.91 -2.14 10.43
N TRP A 696 -21.16 -2.54 10.21
CA TRP A 696 -21.53 -3.62 9.30
C TRP A 696 -21.21 -3.24 7.85
N HIS A 697 -21.55 -2.01 7.44
CA HIS A 697 -21.24 -1.52 6.10
C HIS A 697 -19.72 -1.38 5.88
N ARG A 698 -18.96 -0.94 6.89
CA ARG A 698 -17.48 -0.98 6.89
C ARG A 698 -16.96 -2.39 6.64
N ALA A 699 -17.48 -3.41 7.34
CA ALA A 699 -17.11 -4.81 7.12
C ALA A 699 -17.45 -5.28 5.69
N TYR A 700 -18.63 -4.92 5.18
CA TYR A 700 -19.06 -5.22 3.82
C TYR A 700 -18.11 -4.64 2.77
N LEU A 701 -17.76 -3.35 2.86
CA LEU A 701 -16.82 -2.71 1.94
C LEU A 701 -15.46 -3.42 1.93
N ARG A 702 -14.94 -3.78 3.12
CA ARG A 702 -13.67 -4.51 3.23
C ARG A 702 -13.72 -5.91 2.64
N TYR A 703 -14.86 -6.58 2.76
CA TYR A 703 -15.07 -7.87 2.11
C TYR A 703 -15.01 -7.72 0.58
N VAL A 704 -15.70 -6.72 0.02
CA VAL A 704 -15.65 -6.42 -1.41
C VAL A 704 -14.22 -6.06 -1.86
N GLU A 705 -13.53 -5.17 -1.16
CA GLU A 705 -12.13 -4.77 -1.45
C GLU A 705 -11.14 -5.95 -1.40
N THR A 706 -11.47 -7.00 -0.65
CA THR A 706 -10.70 -8.25 -0.61
C THR A 706 -10.96 -9.10 -1.85
N LEU A 707 -12.21 -9.16 -2.33
CA LEU A 707 -12.57 -9.91 -3.54
C LEU A 707 -11.94 -9.29 -4.79
N ILE A 708 -11.99 -7.97 -4.91
CA ILE A 708 -11.50 -7.25 -6.10
C ILE A 708 -10.02 -6.86 -6.03
N ASP A 709 -9.41 -7.10 -4.88
CA ASP A 709 -8.07 -6.64 -4.50
C ASP A 709 -7.76 -5.17 -4.88
N HIS A 710 -8.69 -4.28 -4.58
CA HIS A 710 -8.58 -2.86 -4.93
C HIS A 710 -9.36 -2.01 -3.93
N PRO A 711 -8.86 -0.84 -3.49
CA PRO A 711 -9.63 0.06 -2.64
C PRO A 711 -10.86 0.59 -3.38
N ILE A 712 -11.99 0.67 -2.68
CA ILE A 712 -13.21 1.29 -3.23
C ILE A 712 -13.05 2.82 -3.13
N PRO A 713 -13.15 3.57 -4.24
CA PRO A 713 -13.13 5.03 -4.19
C PRO A 713 -14.43 5.55 -3.57
N TYR A 714 -14.33 6.56 -2.71
CA TYR A 714 -15.49 7.18 -2.07
C TYR A 714 -16.05 8.33 -2.91
N TRP A 715 -17.35 8.56 -2.85
CA TRP A 715 -17.98 9.73 -3.46
C TRP A 715 -18.33 10.77 -2.40
N ASN A 716 -17.68 11.94 -2.46
CA ASN A 716 -17.87 12.98 -1.45
C ASN A 716 -19.15 13.82 -1.64
N GLY A 717 -20.30 13.27 -1.26
CA GLY A 717 -21.56 14.02 -1.18
C GLY A 717 -21.55 15.17 -0.16
N PHE A 718 -20.64 15.13 0.84
CA PHE A 718 -20.49 16.15 1.89
C PHE A 718 -19.57 17.31 1.50
N ALA A 719 -19.10 17.38 0.24
CA ALA A 719 -18.33 18.52 -0.24
C ALA A 719 -19.15 19.82 -0.18
N ALA A 720 -18.59 20.95 0.27
CA ALA A 720 -19.34 22.22 0.32
C ALA A 720 -19.97 22.57 -1.05
N SER A 721 -19.23 22.28 -2.12
CA SER A 721 -19.61 22.55 -3.51
C SER A 721 -20.61 21.56 -4.10
N SER A 722 -20.96 20.45 -3.43
CA SER A 722 -21.97 19.51 -3.94
C SER A 722 -23.40 20.02 -3.76
N SER A 723 -23.60 21.03 -2.90
CA SER A 723 -24.89 21.69 -2.65
C SER A 723 -25.21 22.85 -3.60
N ASP A 724 -24.26 23.20 -4.47
CA ASP A 724 -24.39 24.26 -5.48
C ASP A 724 -24.79 23.65 -6.84
N PRO A 725 -26.01 23.86 -7.36
CA PRO A 725 -26.47 23.30 -8.63
C PRO A 725 -25.57 23.62 -9.84
N ASP A 726 -24.76 24.67 -9.78
CA ASP A 726 -23.88 25.07 -10.88
C ASP A 726 -22.49 24.42 -10.79
N SER A 727 -22.13 23.86 -9.64
CA SER A 727 -20.86 23.18 -9.40
C SER A 727 -20.68 21.92 -10.25
N ARG A 728 -19.41 21.57 -10.53
CA ARG A 728 -19.05 20.28 -11.16
C ARG A 728 -19.14 19.09 -10.20
N PHE A 729 -19.29 19.34 -8.91
CA PHE A 729 -19.41 18.32 -7.86
C PHE A 729 -20.88 18.08 -7.45
N ALA A 730 -21.83 18.75 -8.12
CA ALA A 730 -23.25 18.61 -7.88
C ALA A 730 -23.83 17.37 -8.58
N GLY A 731 -24.80 16.74 -7.93
CA GLY A 731 -25.46 15.55 -8.44
C GLY A 731 -24.58 14.31 -8.43
N ILE A 732 -25.01 13.28 -9.16
CA ILE A 732 -24.28 12.01 -9.31
C ILE A 732 -23.02 12.26 -10.17
N PRO A 733 -21.83 11.81 -9.76
CA PRO A 733 -20.61 11.92 -10.56
C PRO A 733 -20.80 11.32 -11.96
N SER A 734 -20.28 12.00 -12.99
CA SER A 734 -20.44 11.54 -14.38
C SER A 734 -19.89 10.14 -14.62
N MET A 735 -18.90 9.71 -13.83
CA MET A 735 -18.34 8.36 -13.84
C MET A 735 -19.39 7.24 -13.69
N PHE A 736 -20.52 7.52 -13.02
CA PHE A 736 -21.63 6.58 -12.89
C PHE A 736 -22.65 6.68 -14.04
N LEU A 737 -22.56 7.71 -14.88
CA LEU A 737 -23.52 8.03 -15.95
C LEU A 737 -22.97 7.82 -17.36
N ASP A 738 -21.64 7.73 -17.51
CA ASP A 738 -20.97 7.45 -18.78
C ASP A 738 -21.39 6.08 -19.33
N ASP A 739 -21.67 5.99 -20.64
CA ASP A 739 -22.15 4.75 -21.28
C ASP A 739 -21.06 3.68 -21.36
N THR A 740 -19.82 4.08 -21.59
CA THR A 740 -18.72 3.15 -21.87
C THR A 740 -17.46 3.55 -21.15
N TYR A 741 -16.58 2.58 -20.94
CA TYR A 741 -15.21 2.81 -20.50
C TYR A 741 -14.24 2.02 -21.40
N VAL A 742 -12.97 2.42 -21.37
CA VAL A 742 -11.90 1.70 -22.07
C VAL A 742 -11.25 0.77 -21.07
N HIS A 743 -11.32 -0.53 -21.34
CA HIS A 743 -10.77 -1.56 -20.47
C HIS A 743 -9.22 -1.48 -20.45
N PRO A 744 -8.58 -1.43 -19.27
CA PRO A 744 -7.15 -1.07 -19.16
C PRO A 744 -6.20 -2.15 -19.68
N THR A 745 -6.63 -3.42 -19.72
CA THR A 745 -5.76 -4.54 -20.11
C THR A 745 -5.78 -4.85 -21.61
N ASP A 746 -6.95 -4.70 -22.25
CA ASP A 746 -7.15 -5.12 -23.65
C ASP A 746 -7.56 -3.96 -24.57
N GLY A 747 -7.72 -2.75 -24.03
CA GLY A 747 -8.11 -1.54 -24.77
C GLY A 747 -9.53 -1.56 -25.33
N SER A 748 -10.34 -2.58 -25.01
CA SER A 748 -11.69 -2.72 -25.54
C SER A 748 -12.63 -1.65 -24.95
N VAL A 749 -13.52 -1.12 -25.78
CA VAL A 749 -14.58 -0.22 -25.32
C VAL A 749 -15.75 -1.08 -24.86
N ARG A 750 -16.04 -1.06 -23.56
CA ARG A 750 -17.07 -1.89 -22.92
C ARG A 750 -18.15 -1.03 -22.27
N PRO A 751 -19.38 -1.54 -22.06
CA PRO A 751 -20.38 -0.88 -21.24
C PRO A 751 -19.83 -0.56 -19.86
N ASN A 752 -20.06 0.65 -19.36
CA ASN A 752 -19.56 1.08 -18.06
C ASN A 752 -20.21 0.27 -16.93
N PRO A 753 -19.46 -0.51 -16.15
CA PRO A 753 -20.00 -1.33 -15.07
C PRO A 753 -20.60 -0.47 -13.94
N LEU A 754 -20.20 0.79 -13.81
CA LEU A 754 -20.77 1.73 -12.84
C LEU A 754 -22.17 2.22 -13.21
N LYS A 755 -22.57 2.08 -14.48
CA LYS A 755 -23.90 2.45 -14.99
C LYS A 755 -24.77 1.22 -15.26
N TYR A 756 -24.19 0.22 -15.94
CA TYR A 756 -24.89 -0.97 -16.44
C TYR A 756 -24.70 -2.19 -15.54
N ALA A 757 -24.84 -1.99 -14.23
CA ALA A 757 -24.96 -3.08 -13.28
C ALA A 757 -26.39 -3.63 -13.28
N LEU A 758 -26.54 -4.95 -13.33
CA LEU A 758 -27.86 -5.58 -13.26
C LEU A 758 -28.46 -5.34 -11.88
N ALA A 759 -29.73 -4.93 -11.88
CA ALA A 759 -30.54 -4.88 -10.67
C ALA A 759 -30.82 -6.30 -10.15
N MET A 760 -31.52 -6.42 -9.02
CA MET A 760 -31.87 -7.71 -8.44
C MET A 760 -32.59 -8.60 -9.47
N ASP A 761 -32.04 -9.80 -9.71
CA ASP A 761 -32.55 -10.75 -10.72
C ASP A 761 -32.71 -10.15 -12.13
N GLY A 762 -31.96 -9.08 -12.43
CA GLY A 762 -31.99 -8.37 -13.71
C GLY A 762 -33.29 -7.63 -13.95
N LYS A 763 -33.93 -7.12 -12.90
CA LYS A 763 -35.15 -6.31 -12.97
C LYS A 763 -35.03 -5.14 -12.00
N SER A 764 -35.06 -3.93 -12.52
CA SER A 764 -35.15 -2.74 -11.66
C SER A 764 -36.47 -2.71 -10.90
N LYS A 765 -36.44 -2.04 -9.74
CA LYS A 765 -37.62 -1.68 -8.95
C LYS A 765 -38.45 -0.60 -9.63
N ASP A 766 -37.87 0.22 -10.51
CA ASP A 766 -38.62 1.15 -11.34
C ASP A 766 -39.60 0.36 -12.25
N PRO A 767 -40.92 0.62 -12.18
CA PRO A 767 -41.90 -0.04 -13.03
C PRO A 767 -41.65 0.14 -14.54
N ASN A 768 -40.96 1.21 -14.93
CA ASN A 768 -40.55 1.50 -16.30
C ASN A 768 -39.06 1.18 -16.54
N GLY A 769 -38.38 0.63 -15.54
CA GLY A 769 -36.96 0.31 -15.54
C GLY A 769 -36.61 -0.87 -16.44
N GLY A 770 -35.36 -0.90 -16.86
CA GLY A 770 -34.77 -2.00 -17.60
C GLY A 770 -34.16 -3.09 -16.69
N PRO A 771 -33.25 -3.91 -17.21
CA PRO A 771 -32.57 -4.93 -16.42
C PRO A 771 -31.47 -4.38 -15.50
N TYR A 772 -31.03 -3.14 -15.75
CA TYR A 772 -30.01 -2.45 -14.99
C TYR A 772 -30.62 -1.57 -13.91
N VAL A 773 -29.80 -1.19 -12.93
CA VAL A 773 -30.22 -0.28 -11.87
C VAL A 773 -30.72 1.06 -12.42
N ALA A 774 -31.85 1.52 -11.88
CA ALA A 774 -32.50 2.78 -12.20
C ALA A 774 -32.25 3.84 -11.12
N ARG A 775 -32.03 5.06 -11.58
CA ARG A 775 -31.74 6.23 -10.75
C ARG A 775 -32.71 7.35 -11.07
N ASP A 776 -32.82 8.33 -10.18
CA ASP A 776 -33.74 9.45 -10.32
C ASP A 776 -33.53 10.17 -11.67
N PRO A 777 -34.57 10.30 -12.52
CA PRO A 777 -34.43 10.89 -13.85
C PRO A 777 -33.85 12.30 -13.85
N ALA A 778 -34.12 13.11 -12.81
CA ALA A 778 -33.58 14.46 -12.73
C ALA A 778 -32.06 14.45 -12.50
N LEU A 779 -31.54 13.46 -11.77
CA LEU A 779 -30.11 13.29 -11.54
C LEU A 779 -29.40 12.71 -12.77
N VAL A 780 -30.09 11.84 -13.54
CA VAL A 780 -29.55 11.28 -14.80
C VAL A 780 -29.53 12.32 -15.92
N GLN A 781 -30.59 13.12 -16.06
CA GLN A 781 -30.67 14.22 -17.04
C GLN A 781 -29.73 15.38 -16.67
N GLY A 782 -29.31 15.45 -15.40
CA GLY A 782 -28.44 16.49 -14.89
C GLY A 782 -29.06 17.89 -15.02
N LYS A 783 -28.24 18.88 -15.34
CA LYS A 783 -28.63 20.30 -15.50
C LYS A 783 -29.75 20.56 -16.52
N SER A 784 -30.07 19.59 -17.38
CA SER A 784 -31.16 19.71 -18.35
C SER A 784 -32.56 19.48 -17.75
N SER A 785 -32.65 18.83 -16.58
CA SER A 785 -33.92 18.63 -15.88
C SER A 785 -34.41 19.93 -15.24
N ALA A 786 -35.72 20.18 -15.36
CA ALA A 786 -36.38 21.28 -14.65
C ALA A 786 -36.30 21.13 -13.12
N GLU A 787 -36.10 19.90 -12.62
CA GLU A 787 -36.04 19.57 -11.19
C GLU A 787 -34.61 19.61 -10.63
N TRP A 788 -33.58 19.79 -11.48
CA TRP A 788 -32.16 19.72 -11.09
C TRP A 788 -31.83 20.62 -9.89
N LYS A 789 -32.25 21.88 -9.93
CA LYS A 789 -31.95 22.85 -8.85
C LYS A 789 -32.59 22.43 -7.53
N ALA A 790 -33.83 21.96 -7.57
CA ALA A 790 -34.54 21.49 -6.38
C ALA A 790 -33.87 20.24 -5.80
N LYS A 791 -33.47 19.28 -6.67
CA LYS A 791 -32.79 18.06 -6.23
C LYS A 791 -31.41 18.31 -5.65
N VAL A 792 -30.57 19.13 -6.28
CA VAL A 792 -29.25 19.45 -5.75
C VAL A 792 -29.34 20.29 -4.47
N GLY A 793 -30.33 21.20 -4.39
CA GLY A 793 -30.54 22.05 -3.23
C GLY A 793 -30.74 21.29 -1.91
N LEU A 794 -31.25 20.05 -1.97
CA LEU A 794 -31.41 19.16 -0.81
C LEU A 794 -30.09 18.86 -0.09
N PHE A 795 -28.96 18.92 -0.77
CA PHE A 795 -27.66 18.66 -0.13
C PHE A 795 -27.32 19.68 0.94
N LYS A 796 -27.86 20.90 0.91
CA LYS A 796 -27.72 21.86 2.02
C LYS A 796 -28.34 21.31 3.31
N LEU A 797 -29.56 20.77 3.20
CA LEU A 797 -30.25 20.11 4.31
C LEU A 797 -29.45 18.90 4.81
N TYR A 798 -28.92 18.08 3.90
CA TYR A 798 -28.16 16.89 4.29
C TYR A 798 -26.82 17.26 4.94
N HIS A 799 -26.15 18.33 4.48
CA HIS A 799 -24.95 18.84 5.13
C HIS A 799 -25.25 19.30 6.56
N ASP A 800 -26.35 20.02 6.77
CA ASP A 800 -26.81 20.44 8.11
C ASP A 800 -27.11 19.23 9.03
N GLN A 801 -27.72 18.17 8.48
CA GLN A 801 -28.00 16.94 9.23
C GLN A 801 -26.71 16.17 9.60
N ILE A 802 -25.75 16.06 8.68
CA ILE A 802 -24.44 15.44 8.95
C ILE A 802 -23.69 16.26 10.00
N LEU A 803 -23.71 17.58 9.89
CA LEU A 803 -23.12 18.49 10.88
C LEU A 803 -23.70 18.27 12.27
N LEU A 804 -25.02 18.24 12.38
CA LEU A 804 -25.70 17.97 13.65
C LEU A 804 -25.31 16.61 14.23
N ALA A 805 -25.11 15.59 13.40
CA ALA A 805 -24.62 14.29 13.86
C ALA A 805 -23.17 14.39 14.37
N LEU A 806 -22.28 15.04 13.61
CA LEU A 806 -20.86 15.22 13.96
C LEU A 806 -20.65 16.06 15.24
N GLU A 807 -21.62 16.92 15.61
CA GLU A 807 -21.62 17.69 16.85
C GLU A 807 -21.92 16.85 18.11
N GLN A 808 -22.37 15.60 17.97
CA GLN A 808 -22.70 14.77 19.14
C GLN A 808 -21.44 14.32 19.88
N SER A 809 -21.52 14.24 21.21
CA SER A 809 -20.39 13.80 22.05
C SER A 809 -20.32 12.28 22.25
N THR A 810 -21.27 11.52 21.71
CA THR A 810 -21.43 10.09 21.97
C THR A 810 -21.89 9.38 20.69
N TYR A 811 -21.25 8.24 20.37
CA TYR A 811 -21.61 7.44 19.20
C TYR A 811 -22.98 6.77 19.37
N THR A 812 -23.17 6.09 20.51
CA THR A 812 -24.44 5.56 21.00
C THR A 812 -24.49 5.70 22.53
N SER A 813 -25.59 6.16 23.11
CA SER A 813 -25.72 6.31 24.56
C SER A 813 -25.80 4.93 25.27
N PRO A 814 -25.07 4.73 26.40
CA PRO A 814 -25.12 3.50 27.19
C PRO A 814 -26.37 3.38 28.09
N GLU A 815 -27.09 4.49 28.31
CA GLU A 815 -28.33 4.56 29.09
C GLU A 815 -29.57 4.29 28.21
N THR A 816 -29.62 3.13 27.56
CA THR A 816 -30.88 2.50 27.12
C THR A 816 -31.42 1.67 28.29
N ALA A 817 -32.73 1.40 28.42
CA ALA A 817 -33.28 0.87 29.68
C ALA A 817 -32.90 -0.58 30.06
N GLU A 818 -31.87 -1.13 29.43
CA GLU A 818 -31.11 -2.27 29.93
C GLU A 818 -29.92 -1.75 30.76
N SER A 819 -30.23 -1.24 31.94
CA SER A 819 -29.25 -0.90 32.97
C SER A 819 -28.46 -2.14 33.39
N PHE A 820 -27.35 -2.45 32.73
CA PHE A 820 -26.23 -3.27 33.26
C PHE A 820 -24.96 -3.25 32.36
N GLY A 821 -24.68 -2.16 31.63
CA GLY A 821 -23.48 -2.12 30.78
C GLY A 821 -23.45 -3.24 29.72
N VAL A 822 -24.63 -3.76 29.37
CA VAL A 822 -24.82 -4.70 28.27
C VAL A 822 -25.38 -3.89 27.12
N PRO A 823 -24.66 -3.75 26.01
CA PRO A 823 -25.15 -2.90 24.95
C PRO A 823 -26.24 -3.58 24.10
N TRP A 824 -27.15 -2.77 23.54
CA TRP A 824 -28.32 -3.13 22.73
C TRP A 824 -28.11 -4.28 21.74
N ALA A 825 -26.94 -4.34 21.11
CA ALA A 825 -26.70 -5.33 20.09
C ALA A 825 -26.75 -6.77 20.67
N ASN A 826 -26.53 -6.95 21.98
CA ASN A 826 -26.58 -8.26 22.63
C ASN A 826 -27.99 -8.88 22.83
N ILE A 827 -29.07 -8.36 22.23
CA ILE A 827 -30.40 -8.98 22.25
C ILE A 827 -30.46 -10.10 21.20
N PRO A 828 -30.34 -11.39 21.56
CA PRO A 828 -30.20 -12.49 20.59
C PRO A 828 -31.56 -12.96 20.06
N THR A 829 -32.66 -12.58 20.71
CA THR A 829 -34.03 -12.91 20.33
C THR A 829 -34.98 -11.90 20.98
N PHE A 830 -35.78 -11.20 20.17
CA PHE A 830 -36.93 -10.44 20.65
C PHE A 830 -37.89 -11.41 21.36
N SER A 831 -38.10 -11.27 22.67
CA SER A 831 -39.29 -11.87 23.28
C SER A 831 -40.47 -10.94 22.98
N ASP A 832 -41.59 -11.49 22.51
CA ASP A 832 -42.80 -10.73 22.14
C ASP A 832 -43.48 -9.95 23.30
N ASN A 833 -42.89 -9.96 24.51
CA ASN A 833 -43.49 -9.45 25.75
C ASN A 833 -42.69 -8.31 26.44
N GLN A 834 -41.76 -7.64 25.75
CA GLN A 834 -41.04 -6.50 26.37
C GLN A 834 -41.88 -5.20 26.34
N PRO A 835 -41.97 -4.43 27.44
CA PRO A 835 -42.69 -3.15 27.46
C PRO A 835 -41.97 -2.05 26.65
N ASP A 836 -42.72 -1.33 25.81
CA ASP A 836 -42.20 -0.24 24.95
C ASP A 836 -41.62 0.96 25.72
N SER A 837 -41.95 1.11 27.01
CA SER A 837 -41.48 2.18 27.89
C SER A 837 -39.98 2.13 28.25
N LEU A 838 -39.25 1.14 27.74
CA LEU A 838 -37.84 0.87 28.01
C LEU A 838 -36.85 1.54 27.01
N TYR A 839 -37.33 2.37 26.09
CA TYR A 839 -36.47 2.87 24.99
C TYR A 839 -36.68 4.37 24.70
N PRO A 840 -35.81 5.26 25.22
CA PRO A 840 -35.94 6.71 25.04
C PRO A 840 -35.36 7.23 23.70
N TYR A 841 -35.73 8.47 23.35
CA TYR A 841 -35.38 9.17 22.10
C TYR A 841 -33.86 9.34 21.93
N ARG A 842 -33.35 8.97 20.74
CA ARG A 842 -31.91 8.93 20.43
C ARG A 842 -31.48 10.19 19.69
N LEU A 843 -30.62 10.98 20.33
CA LEU A 843 -29.94 12.16 19.76
C LEU A 843 -28.42 11.93 19.68
N ASP A 844 -28.00 10.67 19.61
CA ASP A 844 -26.59 10.27 19.49
C ASP A 844 -26.17 10.29 18.00
N PHE A 845 -24.86 10.21 17.75
CA PHE A 845 -24.32 10.27 16.39
C PHE A 845 -24.95 9.20 15.48
N ASP A 846 -25.00 7.93 15.92
CA ASP A 846 -25.47 6.83 15.07
C ASP A 846 -26.88 7.02 14.52
N GLY A 847 -27.83 7.43 15.38
CA GLY A 847 -29.23 7.64 15.01
C GLY A 847 -29.45 8.86 14.10
N LEU A 848 -28.75 9.97 14.37
CA LEU A 848 -28.84 11.17 13.53
C LEU A 848 -28.13 10.97 12.18
N PHE A 849 -26.99 10.28 12.20
CA PHE A 849 -26.19 10.01 11.01
C PHE A 849 -26.88 8.99 10.10
N GLU A 850 -27.58 8.00 10.64
CA GLU A 850 -28.41 7.08 9.86
C GLU A 850 -29.59 7.77 9.16
N GLN A 851 -30.22 8.77 9.79
CA GLN A 851 -31.33 9.48 9.18
C GLN A 851 -30.92 10.20 7.88
N VAL A 852 -29.78 10.87 7.88
CA VAL A 852 -29.26 11.49 6.64
C VAL A 852 -28.73 10.45 5.67
N HIS A 853 -28.24 9.30 6.17
CA HIS A 853 -27.90 8.18 5.33
C HIS A 853 -29.08 7.70 4.48
N ASP A 854 -30.25 7.52 5.11
CA ASP A 854 -31.49 7.07 4.45
C ASP A 854 -31.98 8.12 3.44
N ASN A 855 -31.77 9.41 3.74
CA ASN A 855 -32.11 10.50 2.84
C ASN A 855 -31.32 10.46 1.51
N TYR A 856 -30.04 10.11 1.56
CA TYR A 856 -29.24 9.93 0.34
C TYR A 856 -29.73 8.75 -0.51
N HIS A 857 -30.08 7.62 0.11
CA HIS A 857 -30.68 6.47 -0.60
C HIS A 857 -31.94 6.88 -1.36
N GLY A 858 -32.88 7.55 -0.68
CA GLY A 858 -34.09 8.09 -1.31
C GLY A 858 -33.83 9.16 -2.36
N TRP A 859 -32.72 9.89 -2.24
CA TRP A 859 -32.35 10.93 -3.20
C TRP A 859 -31.80 10.38 -4.51
N VAL A 860 -31.01 9.28 -4.47
CA VAL A 860 -30.35 8.72 -5.66
C VAL A 860 -31.35 8.11 -6.65
N GLY A 861 -32.39 7.43 -6.18
CA GLY A 861 -33.43 6.88 -7.05
C GLY A 861 -34.05 5.58 -6.55
N PRO A 862 -34.98 4.98 -7.31
CA PRO A 862 -35.87 3.91 -6.84
C PRO A 862 -35.13 2.64 -6.38
N ASP A 863 -34.06 2.22 -7.07
CA ASP A 863 -33.30 1.03 -6.67
C ASP A 863 -32.44 1.30 -5.41
N MET A 864 -31.79 2.47 -5.34
CA MET A 864 -31.04 2.89 -4.14
C MET A 864 -31.96 3.16 -2.95
N ALA A 865 -33.20 3.57 -3.19
CA ALA A 865 -34.21 3.85 -2.18
C ALA A 865 -34.85 2.61 -1.56
N ASP A 866 -34.61 1.41 -2.09
CA ASP A 866 -35.13 0.15 -1.55
C ASP A 866 -33.98 -0.69 -0.99
N ASN A 867 -34.06 -1.06 0.29
CA ASN A 867 -33.00 -1.83 0.96
C ASN A 867 -32.71 -3.19 0.29
N THR A 868 -33.69 -3.75 -0.42
CA THR A 868 -33.55 -4.97 -1.20
C THR A 868 -32.72 -4.76 -2.47
N TYR A 869 -32.77 -3.58 -3.07
CA TYR A 869 -32.15 -3.28 -4.37
C TYR A 869 -30.88 -2.44 -4.27
N THR A 870 -30.71 -1.70 -3.17
CA THR A 870 -29.68 -0.66 -3.06
C THR A 870 -28.26 -1.17 -3.29
N ALA A 871 -27.91 -2.36 -2.79
CA ALA A 871 -26.58 -2.93 -2.96
C ALA A 871 -26.26 -3.45 -4.37
N TYR A 872 -27.24 -3.46 -5.28
CA TYR A 872 -27.02 -3.79 -6.69
C TYR A 872 -26.61 -2.58 -7.53
N ASP A 873 -26.69 -1.35 -6.99
CA ASP A 873 -26.16 -0.14 -7.64
C ASP A 873 -24.70 0.10 -7.20
N PRO A 874 -23.72 0.19 -8.11
CA PRO A 874 -22.34 0.51 -7.78
C PRO A 874 -22.15 1.82 -7.00
N ILE A 875 -23.09 2.77 -7.07
CA ILE A 875 -23.10 3.97 -6.21
C ILE A 875 -23.07 3.56 -4.73
N PHE A 876 -23.74 2.47 -4.34
CA PHE A 876 -23.75 1.95 -2.97
C PHE A 876 -22.34 1.84 -2.39
N LEU A 877 -21.39 1.26 -3.15
CA LEU A 877 -20.01 1.07 -2.68
C LEU A 877 -19.32 2.42 -2.40
N SER A 878 -19.36 3.35 -3.36
CA SER A 878 -18.69 4.64 -3.23
C SER A 878 -19.37 5.57 -2.23
N TYR A 879 -20.69 5.52 -2.13
CA TYR A 879 -21.47 6.27 -1.16
C TYR A 879 -21.19 5.79 0.27
N HIS A 880 -21.27 4.48 0.52
CA HIS A 880 -20.97 3.91 1.83
C HIS A 880 -19.50 4.07 2.21
N ALA A 881 -18.57 4.07 1.24
CA ALA A 881 -17.17 4.40 1.52
C ALA A 881 -16.99 5.85 2.03
N ASN A 882 -17.85 6.79 1.62
CA ASN A 882 -17.85 8.16 2.15
C ASN A 882 -18.55 8.24 3.52
N MET A 883 -19.64 7.49 3.73
CA MET A 883 -20.28 7.42 5.06
C MET A 883 -19.35 6.78 6.09
N ASP A 884 -18.57 5.77 5.69
CA ASP A 884 -17.51 5.17 6.49
C ASP A 884 -16.39 6.17 6.82
N ARG A 885 -16.01 7.02 5.85
CA ARG A 885 -15.06 8.13 6.06
C ARG A 885 -15.56 9.12 7.11
N LEU A 886 -16.82 9.55 7.02
CA LEU A 886 -17.44 10.48 7.96
C LEU A 886 -17.61 9.88 9.36
N ALA A 887 -17.96 8.60 9.45
CA ALA A 887 -17.97 7.86 10.72
C ALA A 887 -16.56 7.75 11.32
N GLY A 888 -15.54 7.51 10.49
CA GLY A 888 -14.13 7.56 10.90
C GLY A 888 -13.73 8.94 11.45
N LEU A 889 -14.12 10.04 10.78
CA LEU A 889 -13.87 11.40 11.27
C LEU A 889 -14.50 11.66 12.64
N PHE A 890 -15.68 11.10 12.92
CA PHE A 890 -16.31 11.16 14.22
C PHE A 890 -15.53 10.39 15.29
N MET A 891 -15.18 9.13 14.99
CA MET A 891 -14.41 8.26 15.91
C MET A 891 -13.06 8.87 16.27
N ASP A 892 -12.35 9.42 15.28
CA ASP A 892 -11.08 10.11 15.46
C ASP A 892 -11.23 11.41 16.30
N ALA A 893 -12.38 12.07 16.23
CA ALA A 893 -12.68 13.24 17.05
C ALA A 893 -13.07 12.88 18.51
N HIS A 894 -13.50 11.64 18.74
CA HIS A 894 -14.03 11.16 20.02
C HIS A 894 -13.41 9.82 20.44
N PRO A 895 -12.08 9.76 20.69
CA PRO A 895 -11.36 8.51 20.97
C PRO A 895 -11.82 7.78 22.25
N HIS A 896 -12.51 8.47 23.16
CA HIS A 896 -13.07 7.89 24.39
C HIS A 896 -14.47 7.27 24.21
N THR A 897 -14.97 7.21 22.98
CA THR A 897 -16.28 6.61 22.71
C THR A 897 -16.25 5.11 23.00
N GLN A 898 -17.27 4.62 23.72
CA GLN A 898 -17.45 3.20 24.00
C GLN A 898 -18.33 2.55 22.94
N PHE A 899 -17.98 1.32 22.56
CA PHE A 899 -18.69 0.52 21.56
C PHE A 899 -19.03 -0.86 22.11
N THR A 900 -20.05 -1.50 21.53
CA THR A 900 -20.40 -2.89 21.82
C THR A 900 -19.39 -3.87 21.26
N SER A 901 -18.31 -4.13 21.99
CA SER A 901 -17.16 -4.86 21.43
C SER A 901 -17.48 -6.27 20.88
N ALA A 902 -18.37 -7.02 21.54
CA ALA A 902 -18.60 -8.44 21.25
C ALA A 902 -19.72 -8.74 20.24
N TYR A 903 -20.47 -7.74 19.78
CA TYR A 903 -21.64 -8.01 18.94
C TYR A 903 -21.27 -8.48 17.53
N PRO A 904 -21.80 -9.62 17.08
CA PRO A 904 -21.45 -10.21 15.78
C PRO A 904 -22.00 -9.44 14.57
N LEU A 905 -21.14 -9.10 13.62
CA LEU A 905 -21.51 -8.57 12.30
C LEU A 905 -21.77 -9.72 11.32
N GLN A 906 -22.90 -10.42 11.46
CA GLN A 906 -23.23 -11.56 10.58
C GLN A 906 -23.49 -11.11 9.12
N PRO A 907 -23.15 -11.93 8.10
CA PRO A 907 -22.77 -13.34 8.16
C PRO A 907 -21.26 -13.57 8.09
N PHE A 908 -20.44 -12.55 8.35
CA PHE A 908 -18.98 -12.62 8.31
C PHE A 908 -18.36 -13.58 9.35
N LEU A 909 -19.19 -14.29 10.12
CA LEU A 909 -18.83 -15.26 11.15
C LEU A 909 -18.94 -16.74 10.73
N ASN A 910 -19.80 -17.12 9.78
CA ASN A 910 -20.01 -18.51 9.33
C ASN A 910 -20.89 -18.54 8.05
N GLY A 911 -20.35 -18.05 6.94
CA GLY A 911 -21.10 -17.57 5.77
C GLY A 911 -21.92 -18.57 4.94
N GLY A 912 -22.72 -19.46 5.50
CA GLY A 912 -23.19 -20.59 4.69
C GLY A 912 -22.02 -21.54 4.43
N ALA A 913 -21.86 -22.45 5.38
CA ALA A 913 -21.47 -23.85 5.23
C ALA A 913 -20.07 -24.28 4.72
N ALA A 914 -19.23 -23.48 4.06
CA ALA A 914 -17.94 -24.01 3.56
C ALA A 914 -16.79 -22.99 3.63
N LEU A 915 -16.06 -22.99 4.74
CA LEU A 915 -14.71 -22.42 4.87
C LEU A 915 -13.89 -23.37 5.75
N SER A 916 -12.70 -23.76 5.27
CA SER A 916 -11.80 -24.72 5.91
C SER A 916 -11.38 -24.26 7.32
N TYR A 917 -11.13 -25.21 8.21
CA TYR A 917 -10.68 -24.99 9.60
C TYR A 917 -9.36 -24.18 9.68
N ASP A 918 -8.61 -24.11 8.58
CA ASP A 918 -7.28 -23.49 8.48
C ASP A 918 -7.29 -22.06 7.91
N ASP A 919 -8.45 -21.40 7.73
CA ASP A 919 -8.52 -20.03 7.18
C ASP A 919 -8.48 -18.92 8.28
N PRO A 920 -7.36 -18.18 8.42
CA PRO A 920 -7.21 -17.14 9.44
C PRO A 920 -8.11 -15.91 9.24
N ARG A 921 -8.82 -15.79 8.11
CA ARG A 921 -9.79 -14.70 7.87
C ARG A 921 -11.08 -14.84 8.67
N ARG A 922 -11.30 -15.99 9.33
CA ARG A 922 -12.46 -16.29 10.19
C ARG A 922 -12.73 -15.24 11.29
N TRP A 923 -11.75 -14.42 11.66
CA TRP A 923 -11.80 -13.53 12.82
C TRP A 923 -11.52 -12.04 12.51
N ALA A 924 -11.36 -11.67 11.24
CA ALA A 924 -10.87 -10.32 10.93
C ALA A 924 -11.93 -9.22 11.03
N TYR A 925 -13.22 -9.54 10.81
CA TYR A 925 -14.31 -8.57 10.65
C TYR A 925 -15.60 -8.97 11.37
N THR A 926 -15.46 -9.58 12.55
CA THR A 926 -16.55 -10.36 13.14
C THR A 926 -17.42 -9.57 14.09
N THR A 927 -16.95 -8.45 14.64
CA THR A 927 -17.73 -7.70 15.64
C THR A 927 -17.72 -6.18 15.43
N ILE A 928 -18.66 -5.49 16.09
CA ILE A 928 -18.64 -4.03 16.23
C ILE A 928 -17.29 -3.57 16.80
N GLY A 929 -16.76 -4.22 17.84
CA GLY A 929 -15.46 -3.88 18.43
C GLY A 929 -14.31 -3.96 17.45
N ASP A 930 -14.30 -4.96 16.57
CA ASP A 930 -13.30 -5.06 15.51
C ASP A 930 -13.42 -3.90 14.52
N MET A 931 -14.63 -3.58 14.09
CA MET A 931 -14.87 -2.54 13.07
C MET A 931 -14.83 -1.12 13.61
N ALA A 932 -14.97 -0.92 14.92
CA ALA A 932 -14.83 0.38 15.57
C ALA A 932 -13.36 0.82 15.73
N LYS A 933 -12.40 -0.09 15.52
CA LYS A 933 -10.97 0.25 15.55
C LYS A 933 -10.61 1.32 14.52
N ASP A 934 -9.53 2.03 14.81
CA ASP A 934 -8.90 2.96 13.89
C ASP A 934 -8.68 2.33 12.50
N THR A 935 -9.01 3.05 11.43
CA THR A 935 -8.92 2.53 10.06
C THR A 935 -7.50 2.04 9.68
N ARG A 936 -6.45 2.61 10.29
CA ARG A 936 -5.07 2.15 10.15
C ARG A 936 -4.85 0.79 10.80
N ALA A 937 -5.48 0.52 11.95
CA ALA A 937 -5.50 -0.83 12.52
C ALA A 937 -6.25 -1.82 11.60
N LEU A 938 -7.20 -1.30 10.82
CA LEU A 938 -7.92 -2.03 9.78
C LEU A 938 -7.16 -2.11 8.44
N GLY A 939 -5.95 -1.57 8.32
CA GLY A 939 -5.11 -1.71 7.12
C GLY A 939 -5.58 -0.87 5.92
N TYR A 940 -6.36 0.18 6.13
CA TYR A 940 -6.73 1.12 5.07
C TYR A 940 -6.78 2.57 5.56
N MET A 941 -6.77 3.53 4.64
CA MET A 941 -6.79 4.96 4.92
C MET A 941 -7.64 5.70 3.89
N TYR A 942 -8.00 6.95 4.17
CA TYR A 942 -8.67 7.85 3.24
C TYR A 942 -7.70 8.90 2.71
N ALA A 943 -7.66 9.11 1.40
CA ALA A 943 -7.04 10.30 0.82
C ALA A 943 -7.94 11.53 1.04
N PRO A 944 -7.38 12.76 1.03
CA PRO A 944 -8.17 13.99 1.11
C PRO A 944 -9.21 14.10 -0.02
N PRO A 945 -10.37 14.74 0.22
CA PRO A 945 -11.39 14.91 -0.80
C PRO A 945 -10.95 15.91 -1.87
N MET A 946 -11.46 15.74 -3.10
CA MET A 946 -11.13 16.60 -4.24
C MET A 946 -11.73 18.01 -4.07
N SER A 947 -12.90 18.10 -3.44
CA SER A 947 -13.50 19.34 -2.96
C SER A 947 -13.57 19.31 -1.43
N PRO A 948 -13.26 20.41 -0.73
CA PRO A 948 -13.38 20.48 0.72
C PRO A 948 -14.78 20.10 1.21
N ASP A 949 -14.83 19.41 2.36
CA ASP A 949 -16.07 19.11 3.07
C ASP A 949 -16.78 20.40 3.49
N ALA A 950 -18.11 20.35 3.60
CA ALA A 950 -18.94 21.46 4.08
C ALA A 950 -18.52 21.95 5.47
N HIS A 951 -17.94 21.05 6.26
CA HIS A 951 -17.25 21.38 7.50
C HIS A 951 -16.02 20.50 7.68
N THR A 952 -14.89 21.12 8.03
CA THR A 952 -13.66 20.40 8.38
C THR A 952 -13.42 20.55 9.88
N PRO A 953 -13.54 19.48 10.68
CA PRO A 953 -13.29 19.58 12.10
C PRO A 953 -11.79 19.89 12.35
N LEU A 954 -11.45 20.54 13.48
CA LEU A 954 -10.09 21.06 13.75
C LEU A 954 -8.97 20.02 13.52
N PRO A 955 -7.75 20.36 13.10
CA PRO A 955 -6.65 19.40 13.00
C PRO A 955 -6.40 18.60 14.30
N LEU A 956 -6.01 17.32 14.19
CA LEU A 956 -5.85 16.37 15.31
C LEU A 956 -4.93 16.91 16.44
N ASP A 957 -3.88 17.63 16.06
CA ASP A 957 -2.91 18.31 16.94
C ASP A 957 -3.51 19.47 17.75
N LYS A 958 -4.61 20.04 17.27
CA LYS A 958 -5.40 21.06 17.99
C LYS A 958 -6.56 20.46 18.79
N ARG A 959 -7.05 19.26 18.43
CA ARG A 959 -8.11 18.55 19.16
C ARG A 959 -7.61 17.94 20.48
N MET A 960 -6.40 17.36 20.51
CA MET A 960 -5.83 16.80 21.75
C MET A 960 -5.50 17.83 22.85
N ARG A 961 -5.47 19.14 22.53
CA ARG A 961 -5.18 20.21 23.50
C ARG A 961 -6.42 20.77 24.20
N VAL A 962 -7.61 20.48 23.70
CA VAL A 962 -8.86 20.86 24.35
C VAL A 962 -9.31 19.63 25.13
N GLY A 963 -9.16 19.65 26.46
CA GLY A 963 -9.70 18.59 27.30
C GLY A 963 -11.21 18.50 27.08
N LEU A 964 -11.64 17.56 26.24
CA LEU A 964 -13.05 17.24 26.07
C LEU A 964 -13.52 16.64 27.40
N LYS A 965 -14.44 17.34 28.06
CA LYS A 965 -15.10 16.80 29.26
C LYS A 965 -15.87 15.55 28.83
N ALA A 966 -15.69 14.45 29.57
CA ALA A 966 -16.58 13.30 29.52
C ALA A 966 -17.97 13.73 30.01
N GLY A 967 -18.77 14.31 29.11
CA GLY A 967 -20.20 14.47 29.27
C GLY A 967 -20.84 13.35 28.49
N GLY A 968 -21.22 12.26 29.16
CA GLY A 968 -22.12 11.29 28.57
C GLY A 968 -23.33 12.03 28.01
N GLY A 969 -23.65 11.82 26.74
CA GLY A 969 -24.91 12.27 26.20
C GLY A 969 -26.01 11.70 27.09
N ARG A 970 -26.79 12.56 27.76
CA ARG A 970 -28.02 12.08 28.38
C ARG A 970 -28.98 11.75 27.24
N ALA A 971 -29.31 10.48 27.09
CA ALA A 971 -30.54 10.09 26.40
C ALA A 971 -31.67 10.93 27.00
N ILE A 972 -32.45 11.61 26.17
CA ILE A 972 -33.58 12.38 26.68
C ILE A 972 -34.74 11.40 26.84
N SER A 973 -34.90 10.89 28.06
CA SER A 973 -36.15 10.21 28.43
C SER A 973 -37.28 11.23 28.34
N LEU A 974 -38.33 10.92 27.58
CA LEU A 974 -39.57 11.68 27.73
C LEU A 974 -40.02 11.58 29.19
N PRO A 975 -40.60 12.65 29.74
CA PRO A 975 -41.23 12.57 31.05
C PRO A 975 -42.25 11.44 31.07
N VAL A 976 -42.21 10.62 32.12
CA VAL A 976 -43.25 9.61 32.40
C VAL A 976 -44.60 10.32 32.38
N GLY A 977 -45.48 9.94 31.44
CA GLY A 977 -46.80 10.56 31.23
C GLY A 977 -47.11 11.06 29.82
N VAL A 978 -46.17 10.95 28.86
CA VAL A 978 -46.49 11.08 27.43
C VAL A 978 -46.99 9.72 26.94
N ASP A 979 -48.18 9.32 27.38
CA ASP A 979 -48.81 8.08 26.92
C ASP A 979 -49.16 8.23 25.42
N GLY A 980 -48.76 7.24 24.62
CA GLY A 980 -49.06 7.10 23.19
C GLY A 980 -50.53 6.89 22.86
N ALA A 981 -51.45 7.53 23.57
CA ALA A 981 -52.89 7.38 23.39
C ALA A 981 -53.59 8.74 23.20
N LYS A 982 -53.98 8.98 21.94
CA LYS A 982 -55.03 9.91 21.47
C LYS A 982 -54.71 11.40 21.52
N GLY A 983 -54.47 11.94 20.32
CA GLY A 983 -54.95 13.23 19.83
C GLY A 983 -55.10 14.35 20.86
N GLY A 984 -54.05 15.13 21.05
CA GLY A 984 -54.11 16.41 21.74
C GLY A 984 -52.71 17.02 21.81
N ALA A 985 -52.57 18.28 21.38
CA ALA A 985 -51.36 19.04 21.60
C ALA A 985 -51.14 19.20 23.12
N VAL A 986 -50.22 18.44 23.70
CA VAL A 986 -49.87 18.55 25.12
C VAL A 986 -48.76 19.59 25.25
N ASN A 987 -49.15 20.86 25.38
CA ASN A 987 -48.32 21.92 25.92
C ASN A 987 -48.30 21.78 27.45
N THR A 988 -47.32 21.08 28.03
CA THR A 988 -46.68 21.36 29.34
C THR A 988 -45.94 20.13 29.88
N VAL A 989 -44.67 20.33 30.25
CA VAL A 989 -43.96 19.45 31.17
C VAL A 989 -43.59 20.29 32.39
N ASN A 990 -44.20 19.95 33.54
CA ASN A 990 -43.99 20.56 34.83
C ASN A 990 -42.60 20.24 35.41
N THR A 991 -41.90 21.29 35.85
CA THR A 991 -40.55 21.27 36.42
C THR A 991 -40.58 21.10 37.94
N GLU A 992 -40.55 19.88 38.46
CA GLU A 992 -40.31 19.68 39.92
C GLU A 992 -39.27 18.61 40.29
N ALA A 993 -38.72 17.84 39.34
CA ALA A 993 -37.76 16.77 39.68
C ALA A 993 -36.26 17.18 39.67
N ALA A 994 -35.92 18.45 39.41
CA ALA A 994 -34.52 18.90 39.24
C ALA A 994 -33.93 19.63 40.47
N LYS A 995 -34.17 19.12 41.69
CA LYS A 995 -33.51 19.60 42.92
C LYS A 995 -32.74 18.50 43.64
N SER A 996 -31.68 17.99 43.02
CA SER A 996 -30.53 17.44 43.76
C SER A 996 -29.34 17.22 42.82
N ASN A 997 -28.56 18.27 42.61
CA ASN A 997 -27.10 18.27 42.79
C ASN A 997 -26.56 19.58 42.23
N GLY A 998 -25.87 20.31 43.11
CA GLY A 998 -25.39 21.65 42.82
C GLY A 998 -24.29 21.64 41.77
N ASP A 999 -24.48 22.47 40.75
CA ASP A 999 -23.37 23.17 40.13
C ASP A 999 -23.86 24.56 39.72
N ALA A 1000 -23.26 25.59 40.34
CA ALA A 1000 -23.66 26.98 40.19
C ALA A 1000 -22.90 27.58 39.00
N GLY A 1001 -23.65 28.03 37.99
CA GLY A 1001 -23.16 28.96 36.96
C GLY A 1001 -23.13 28.40 35.54
N ARG A 1002 -24.27 28.47 34.83
CA ARG A 1002 -24.34 28.66 33.38
C ARG A 1002 -25.70 29.27 33.00
N ASP A 1003 -25.65 30.11 31.98
CA ASP A 1003 -26.67 31.04 31.50
C ASP A 1003 -28.06 30.41 31.26
N SER A 1004 -29.10 31.22 31.40
CA SER A 1004 -30.52 30.82 31.39
C SER A 1004 -31.03 30.24 30.05
N ASP A 1005 -31.53 29.00 30.10
CA ASP A 1005 -32.87 28.56 29.67
C ASP A 1005 -33.42 28.89 28.26
N SER A 1006 -32.60 28.87 27.20
CA SER A 1006 -33.15 28.80 25.84
C SER A 1006 -33.50 27.35 25.45
N LYS A 1007 -34.76 27.08 25.07
CA LYS A 1007 -35.21 25.79 24.52
C LYS A 1007 -35.35 25.87 22.99
N VAL A 1008 -35.10 24.76 22.31
CA VAL A 1008 -35.20 24.59 20.85
C VAL A 1008 -36.28 23.54 20.54
N PRO A 1009 -37.20 23.79 19.60
CA PRO A 1009 -38.21 22.82 19.23
C PRO A 1009 -37.67 21.78 18.24
N TYR A 1010 -38.19 20.57 18.37
CA TYR A 1010 -37.95 19.44 17.49
C TYR A 1010 -39.28 18.85 17.04
N VAL A 1011 -39.37 18.45 15.78
CA VAL A 1011 -40.43 17.58 15.29
C VAL A 1011 -39.93 16.14 15.40
N VAL A 1012 -40.69 15.31 16.11
CA VAL A 1012 -40.33 13.94 16.48
C VAL A 1012 -41.34 12.98 15.87
N PHE A 1013 -40.86 11.97 15.17
CA PHE A 1013 -41.64 10.82 14.73
C PHE A 1013 -41.24 9.63 15.60
N ASP A 1014 -42.21 9.01 16.25
CA ASP A 1014 -41.99 7.89 17.15
C ASP A 1014 -42.76 6.66 16.67
N GLY A 1015 -42.27 5.45 16.91
CA GLY A 1015 -42.84 4.25 16.29
C GLY A 1015 -42.37 4.03 14.84
N VAL A 1016 -41.16 4.48 14.51
CA VAL A 1016 -40.59 4.36 13.15
C VAL A 1016 -40.08 2.93 12.93
N GLY A 1017 -40.98 2.00 12.63
CA GLY A 1017 -40.69 0.59 12.29
C GLY A 1017 -40.35 0.33 10.81
N CYS A 1018 -40.20 -0.94 10.44
CA CYS A 1018 -40.01 -1.32 9.03
C CYS A 1018 -41.30 -1.17 8.21
N THR A 1019 -41.17 -0.65 7.00
CA THR A 1019 -42.23 -0.64 5.98
C THR A 1019 -41.88 -1.55 4.81
N ALA A 1020 -42.89 -1.95 4.02
CA ALA A 1020 -42.67 -2.77 2.82
C ALA A 1020 -42.12 -1.93 1.67
N THR A 1021 -42.59 -0.69 1.56
CA THR A 1021 -42.17 0.31 0.58
C THR A 1021 -41.48 1.48 1.27
N SER A 1022 -40.73 2.27 0.51
CA SER A 1022 -39.99 3.42 1.02
C SER A 1022 -40.82 4.70 0.88
N PHE A 1023 -40.66 5.64 1.81
CA PHE A 1023 -41.42 6.89 1.82
C PHE A 1023 -40.51 8.09 2.10
N THR A 1024 -40.84 9.24 1.52
CA THR A 1024 -40.34 10.53 2.00
C THR A 1024 -41.43 11.25 2.78
N VAL A 1025 -41.05 11.82 3.92
CA VAL A 1025 -41.88 12.65 4.78
C VAL A 1025 -41.30 14.05 4.79
N ASP A 1026 -41.97 14.98 4.12
CA ASP A 1026 -41.67 16.42 4.18
C ASP A 1026 -42.48 17.07 5.29
N VAL A 1027 -41.83 17.90 6.10
CA VAL A 1027 -42.42 18.49 7.29
C VAL A 1027 -42.51 20.00 7.14
N TYR A 1028 -43.69 20.56 7.40
CA TYR A 1028 -43.98 21.99 7.33
C TYR A 1028 -44.64 22.48 8.63
N VAL A 1029 -44.51 23.77 8.92
CA VAL A 1029 -45.19 24.44 10.04
C VAL A 1029 -45.91 25.69 9.52
N GLY A 1030 -47.25 25.63 9.54
CA GLY A 1030 -48.10 26.73 9.10
C GLY A 1030 -49.30 26.30 8.27
N GLY A 1031 -49.91 27.27 7.57
CA GLY A 1031 -51.18 27.12 6.85
C GLY A 1031 -51.07 26.58 5.42
N VAL A 1032 -49.97 25.90 5.08
CA VAL A 1032 -49.76 25.29 3.76
C VAL A 1032 -50.88 24.29 3.44
N ASP A 1033 -51.43 24.36 2.23
CA ASP A 1033 -52.30 23.32 1.71
C ASP A 1033 -51.46 22.08 1.33
N LEU A 1034 -51.61 21.02 2.11
CA LEU A 1034 -50.86 19.78 1.97
C LEU A 1034 -51.70 18.64 1.37
N HIS A 1035 -52.88 18.93 0.82
CA HIS A 1035 -53.76 17.90 0.26
C HIS A 1035 -53.14 17.18 -0.95
N PRO A 1036 -53.42 15.87 -1.17
CA PRO A 1036 -53.03 15.15 -2.37
C PRO A 1036 -53.63 15.81 -3.63
N GLY A 1037 -52.83 16.60 -4.34
CA GLY A 1037 -53.24 17.37 -5.53
C GLY A 1037 -52.89 18.85 -5.49
N ALA A 1038 -52.60 19.42 -4.31
CA ALA A 1038 -51.98 20.74 -4.19
C ALA A 1038 -50.49 20.64 -4.55
N GLY A 1039 -49.92 21.64 -5.25
CA GLY A 1039 -48.47 21.70 -5.43
C GLY A 1039 -47.80 21.83 -4.05
N SER A 1040 -46.87 20.95 -3.69
CA SER A 1040 -46.15 21.13 -2.42
C SER A 1040 -45.18 22.29 -2.58
N PRO A 1041 -45.04 23.15 -1.56
CA PRO A 1041 -43.95 24.10 -1.55
C PRO A 1041 -42.61 23.38 -1.64
N GLY A 1042 -41.62 24.01 -2.27
CA GLY A 1042 -40.28 23.45 -2.37
C GLY A 1042 -39.55 23.50 -1.02
N VAL A 1043 -38.39 22.86 -0.93
CA VAL A 1043 -37.53 22.91 0.27
C VAL A 1043 -36.99 24.30 0.60
N ASP A 1044 -37.16 25.27 -0.29
CA ASP A 1044 -36.86 26.69 -0.07
C ASP A 1044 -38.01 27.44 0.63
N ASP A 1045 -39.15 26.78 0.90
CA ASP A 1045 -40.28 27.38 1.59
C ASP A 1045 -39.92 27.75 3.04
N PRO A 1046 -40.24 28.98 3.52
CA PRO A 1046 -39.95 29.40 4.88
C PRO A 1046 -40.63 28.55 5.98
N GLU A 1047 -41.70 27.83 5.64
CA GLU A 1047 -42.45 26.94 6.51
C GLU A 1047 -41.89 25.50 6.52
N PHE A 1048 -40.96 25.18 5.61
CA PHE A 1048 -40.32 23.87 5.54
C PHE A 1048 -39.33 23.64 6.69
N VAL A 1049 -39.54 22.55 7.43
CA VAL A 1049 -38.72 22.16 8.57
C VAL A 1049 -37.62 21.19 8.16
N GLY A 1050 -37.95 20.21 7.31
CA GLY A 1050 -37.00 19.20 6.87
C GLY A 1050 -37.66 17.97 6.25
N ARG A 1051 -36.82 17.06 5.76
CA ARG A 1051 -37.21 15.79 5.11
C ARG A 1051 -36.62 14.60 5.86
N ILE A 1052 -37.44 13.56 6.00
CA ILE A 1052 -37.04 12.22 6.46
C ILE A 1052 -37.37 11.22 5.37
N THR A 1053 -36.46 10.27 5.12
CA THR A 1053 -36.71 9.11 4.28
C THR A 1053 -36.86 7.88 5.16
N ARG A 1054 -37.92 7.12 4.94
CA ARG A 1054 -38.15 5.82 5.56
C ARG A 1054 -37.85 4.73 4.56
N LEU A 1055 -36.78 4.00 4.78
CA LEU A 1055 -36.35 2.93 3.90
C LEU A 1055 -37.23 1.69 4.10
N GLY A 1056 -37.82 1.21 3.01
CA GLY A 1056 -38.59 -0.03 2.96
C GLY A 1056 -37.68 -1.25 2.90
N MET A 1057 -38.12 -2.35 3.52
CA MET A 1057 -37.42 -3.64 3.53
C MET A 1057 -37.78 -4.54 2.35
N GLY A 1058 -38.70 -4.10 1.49
CA GLY A 1058 -39.23 -4.88 0.39
C GLY A 1058 -40.21 -5.99 0.82
N PRO A 1059 -40.92 -6.60 -0.14
CA PRO A 1059 -41.84 -7.70 0.11
C PRO A 1059 -41.11 -9.00 0.49
N GLY A 1060 -41.71 -9.78 1.39
CA GLY A 1060 -41.21 -11.09 1.81
C GLY A 1060 -41.22 -12.14 0.69
N ARG A 1061 -40.50 -13.26 0.89
CA ARG A 1061 -40.50 -14.38 -0.07
C ARG A 1061 -41.93 -14.85 -0.35
N GLY A 1062 -42.36 -14.78 -1.61
CA GLY A 1062 -43.73 -15.10 -2.05
C GLY A 1062 -44.66 -13.90 -2.23
N GLY A 1063 -44.19 -12.66 -2.06
CA GLY A 1063 -44.97 -11.45 -2.33
C GLY A 1063 -45.93 -11.03 -1.21
N THR A 1064 -45.85 -11.65 -0.03
CA THR A 1064 -46.70 -11.35 1.13
C THR A 1064 -45.86 -11.02 2.36
N GLY A 1065 -46.16 -9.91 3.04
CA GLY A 1065 -45.49 -9.47 4.27
C GLY A 1065 -44.14 -8.77 4.04
N LEU A 1066 -43.45 -8.42 5.13
CA LEU A 1066 -42.12 -7.78 5.12
C LEU A 1066 -41.01 -8.83 4.94
N ARG A 1067 -40.02 -8.55 4.09
CA ARG A 1067 -38.78 -9.35 4.06
C ARG A 1067 -38.04 -9.19 5.39
N ASN A 1068 -37.53 -10.29 5.94
CA ASN A 1068 -36.75 -10.31 7.18
C ASN A 1068 -37.41 -9.62 8.40
N ARG A 1069 -38.74 -9.77 8.55
CA ARG A 1069 -39.55 -9.18 9.64
C ARG A 1069 -38.96 -9.33 11.05
N SER A 1070 -38.26 -10.43 11.33
CA SER A 1070 -37.63 -10.71 12.63
C SER A 1070 -36.42 -9.82 12.95
N ARG A 1071 -35.91 -9.07 11.97
CA ARG A 1071 -34.77 -8.15 12.13
C ARG A 1071 -35.18 -6.68 12.23
N CYS A 1072 -36.46 -6.40 12.07
CA CYS A 1072 -36.99 -5.06 12.27
C CYS A 1072 -36.88 -4.66 13.74
N ARG A 1073 -36.34 -3.47 13.99
CA ARG A 1073 -36.10 -2.91 15.33
C ARG A 1073 -37.36 -3.03 16.19
N ARG A 1074 -37.22 -3.56 17.41
CA ARG A 1074 -38.24 -3.49 18.45
C ARG A 1074 -37.61 -3.03 19.78
N PRO A 1075 -38.14 -1.95 20.39
CA PRO A 1075 -39.19 -1.09 19.86
C PRO A 1075 -38.65 -0.25 18.70
N GLU A 1076 -39.59 0.26 17.94
CA GLU A 1076 -39.37 0.99 16.70
C GLU A 1076 -38.49 2.25 16.92
N ALA A 1077 -37.92 2.78 15.84
CA ALA A 1077 -37.01 3.93 15.92
C ALA A 1077 -37.76 5.25 16.18
N SER A 1078 -37.00 6.29 16.53
CA SER A 1078 -37.50 7.66 16.47
C SER A 1078 -36.67 8.45 15.46
N ARG A 1079 -37.31 9.40 14.78
CA ARG A 1079 -36.67 10.33 13.83
C ARG A 1079 -36.95 11.76 14.28
N LEU A 1080 -35.93 12.62 14.22
CA LEU A 1080 -36.01 13.97 14.77
C LEU A 1080 -35.59 14.99 13.72
N LEU A 1081 -36.33 16.09 13.65
CA LEU A 1081 -35.98 17.27 12.88
C LEU A 1081 -35.91 18.48 13.80
N ARG A 1082 -34.76 19.14 13.81
CA ARG A 1082 -34.58 20.41 14.52
C ARG A 1082 -35.41 21.49 13.82
N ALA A 1083 -36.25 22.20 14.55
CA ALA A 1083 -37.23 23.15 14.01
C ALA A 1083 -36.98 24.60 14.47
N ASP A 1084 -35.72 24.96 14.69
CA ASP A 1084 -35.34 26.29 15.19
C ASP A 1084 -35.77 27.44 14.27
N LYS A 1085 -35.71 27.24 12.95
CA LYS A 1085 -36.15 28.22 11.94
C LYS A 1085 -37.63 28.63 12.07
N VAL A 1086 -38.47 27.74 12.63
CA VAL A 1086 -39.91 27.96 12.80
C VAL A 1086 -40.31 28.00 14.28
N ALA A 1087 -39.34 28.22 15.18
CA ALA A 1087 -39.58 28.16 16.62
C ALA A 1087 -40.66 29.15 17.09
N ASP A 1088 -40.67 30.37 16.56
CA ASP A 1088 -41.65 31.40 16.91
C ASP A 1088 -43.08 30.97 16.53
N LYS A 1089 -43.25 30.30 15.38
CA LYS A 1089 -44.53 29.77 14.91
C LYS A 1089 -45.03 28.60 15.76
N LEU A 1090 -44.13 27.67 16.09
CA LEU A 1090 -44.43 26.57 16.99
C LEU A 1090 -44.78 27.08 18.40
N ALA A 1091 -44.09 28.12 18.89
CA ALA A 1091 -44.41 28.78 20.15
C ALA A 1091 -45.76 29.51 20.11
N ALA A 1092 -46.17 30.02 18.94
CA ALA A 1092 -47.49 30.60 18.69
C ALA A 1092 -48.61 29.55 18.53
N GLY A 1093 -48.29 28.26 18.56
CA GLY A 1093 -49.27 27.17 18.49
C GLY A 1093 -49.67 26.75 17.07
N GLU A 1094 -48.89 27.12 16.05
CA GLU A 1094 -49.11 26.63 14.69
C GLU A 1094 -48.92 25.10 14.60
N LYS A 1095 -49.69 24.46 13.72
CA LYS A 1095 -49.68 23.00 13.56
C LYS A 1095 -48.55 22.55 12.65
N VAL A 1096 -47.97 21.40 12.97
CA VAL A 1096 -47.07 20.66 12.07
C VAL A 1096 -47.93 19.90 11.06
N GLY A 1097 -47.65 20.10 9.79
CA GLY A 1097 -48.21 19.34 8.68
C GLY A 1097 -47.12 18.50 8.00
N ILE A 1098 -47.52 17.39 7.38
CA ILE A 1098 -46.61 16.52 6.65
C ILE A 1098 -47.12 16.18 5.25
N VAL A 1099 -46.19 15.94 4.33
CA VAL A 1099 -46.46 15.33 3.03
C VAL A 1099 -45.73 14.00 2.96
N VAL A 1100 -46.49 12.93 2.86
CA VAL A 1100 -45.96 11.56 2.74
C VAL A 1100 -46.04 11.14 1.29
N THR A 1101 -44.89 10.90 0.67
CA THR A 1101 -44.79 10.44 -0.72
C THR A 1101 -44.19 9.04 -0.74
N ASP A 1102 -44.90 8.11 -1.38
CA ASP A 1102 -44.38 6.78 -1.68
C ASP A 1102 -43.30 6.90 -2.76
N LEU A 1103 -42.08 6.46 -2.45
CA LEU A 1103 -40.94 6.55 -3.37
C LEU A 1103 -41.01 5.55 -4.53
N GLU A 1104 -41.78 4.47 -4.40
CA GLU A 1104 -41.97 3.49 -5.46
C GLU A 1104 -42.97 4.00 -6.50
N THR A 1105 -44.08 4.57 -6.06
CA THR A 1105 -45.16 5.00 -6.98
C THR A 1105 -45.13 6.48 -7.32
N GLY A 1106 -44.38 7.28 -6.54
CA GLY A 1106 -44.43 8.75 -6.60
C GLY A 1106 -45.74 9.35 -6.10
N LEU A 1107 -46.67 8.53 -5.58
CA LEU A 1107 -47.97 8.97 -5.13
C LEU A 1107 -47.90 9.54 -3.72
N ARG A 1108 -48.65 10.61 -3.49
CA ARG A 1108 -48.84 11.19 -2.15
C ARG A 1108 -49.96 10.47 -1.44
N LEU A 1109 -49.70 10.10 -0.20
CA LEU A 1109 -50.68 9.48 0.67
C LEU A 1109 -51.56 10.56 1.31
N ASP A 1110 -52.86 10.29 1.35
CA ASP A 1110 -53.79 11.08 2.15
C ASP A 1110 -53.57 10.84 3.66
N SER A 1111 -54.04 11.76 4.51
CA SER A 1111 -53.94 11.60 5.96
C SER A 1111 -54.59 10.32 6.47
N SER A 1112 -55.71 9.92 5.88
CA SER A 1112 -56.38 8.67 6.22
C SER A 1112 -55.60 7.41 5.84
N GLU A 1113 -54.56 7.53 5.01
CA GLU A 1113 -53.69 6.43 4.58
C GLU A 1113 -52.43 6.37 5.44
N TYR A 1114 -51.70 7.48 5.59
CA TYR A 1114 -50.46 7.48 6.36
C TYR A 1114 -50.71 7.37 7.88
N GLU A 1115 -51.86 7.81 8.40
CA GLU A 1115 -52.22 7.65 9.83
C GLU A 1115 -52.37 6.17 10.24
N LYS A 1116 -52.57 5.26 9.28
CA LYS A 1116 -52.63 3.81 9.51
C LYS A 1116 -51.25 3.18 9.58
N LEU A 1117 -50.20 3.90 9.19
CA LEU A 1117 -48.82 3.44 9.20
C LEU A 1117 -48.14 3.87 10.51
N PRO A 1118 -47.45 2.96 11.22
CA PRO A 1118 -46.77 3.30 12.48
C PRO A 1118 -45.65 4.30 12.23
N GLY A 1119 -45.53 5.33 13.08
CA GLY A 1119 -44.44 6.31 13.06
C GLY A 1119 -44.46 7.36 11.95
N PHE A 1120 -45.62 7.66 11.38
CA PHE A 1120 -45.81 8.79 10.48
C PHE A 1120 -46.40 10.03 11.16
N MET A 1121 -46.78 9.94 12.45
CA MET A 1121 -47.39 11.06 13.16
C MET A 1121 -46.33 11.95 13.83
N PRO A 1122 -46.26 13.26 13.49
CA PRO A 1122 -45.30 14.18 14.10
C PRO A 1122 -45.75 14.61 15.50
N GLN A 1123 -44.78 14.78 16.38
CA GLN A 1123 -44.93 15.37 17.71
C GLN A 1123 -43.95 16.53 17.89
N ILE A 1124 -44.29 17.52 18.70
CA ILE A 1124 -43.42 18.68 18.97
C ILE A 1124 -42.79 18.52 20.35
N LEU A 1125 -41.46 18.59 20.43
CA LEU A 1125 -40.71 18.51 21.68
C LEU A 1125 -39.77 19.71 21.85
N TRP A 1126 -39.84 20.39 23.00
CA TRP A 1126 -38.97 21.53 23.31
C TRP A 1126 -37.82 21.09 24.21
N LEU A 1127 -36.61 21.08 23.66
CA LEU A 1127 -35.40 20.58 24.33
C LEU A 1127 -34.46 21.73 24.72
N PRO A 1128 -33.70 21.62 25.82
CA PRO A 1128 -32.70 22.64 26.17
C PRO A 1128 -31.69 22.83 25.03
N LYS A 1129 -31.32 24.08 24.74
CA LYS A 1129 -30.26 24.39 23.77
C LYS A 1129 -28.92 23.87 24.31
N ARG A 1130 -28.33 22.87 23.64
CA ARG A 1130 -27.00 22.35 23.99
C ARG A 1130 -25.94 23.43 23.70
N SER A 1131 -25.00 23.63 24.63
CA SER A 1131 -23.95 24.66 24.60
C SER A 1131 -22.70 24.22 23.87
#